data_AF-A0AA96TLQ2-F1
#
_entry.id   AF-A0AA96TLQ2-F1
#
_cell.length_a   1.000
_cell.length_b   1.000
_cell.length_c   1.000
_cell.angle_alpha   90.00
_cell.angle_beta   90.00
_cell.angle_gamma   90.00
#
_symmetry.space_group_name_H-M   'P 1'
#
loop_
_entity.id
_entity.type
_entity.pdbx_description
1 polymer ?
#
loop_
_entity_poly.entity_id
_entity_poly.type
_entity_poly.pdbx_seq_one_letter_code
_entity_poly.pdbx_strand_id
1 'polypeptide(L)'
;MRKLVLPDENEFVVPEVWRTALHRRRGGLPGPDIPVPPDAAEAYRAWLTSERTVKHRKELLPPGRGVTLDPVLLAEGTEYLRGWLGPGDPAEPTPRAAAVGVLMTLAYARTGNTEAFPAVDAWISRYGIVFAACAAAELAVLVKEEGSAFWTHDPAFPDYSSSWRSEDQDSLAATARAVRTRLATAADDEYHRVVRELGGYRISPEQRIITSYLAPTEVAWVDEDCAADRPGTRTLRGLLVLAASTVGHLELLQDRIGDRMLGYHRVDVVGTILDGVGPAAAPILVGPFYLELLRLNDRDKFRYRHRLGVDGLRLLAAAPTDEAFRLLCRSTIGAEHARLATLLKSGALTRFPVRALRVLHELESAPLSTHENEHWKRQDVSNPDEPSIYTDLLGRQVLADPRLPAAAADLLPSGTRDRVREIVATGGAGLGAGLAGLLDRHDAQSYRKFLGSADDEKRAIGALASIRADDAFGRLVDRVDRNHVRPALLTAAKRDPERALRGLLAKATGGTVAELLRNHVLAHPDGVAEALSALDEPTRARAEAILGDVTSPGTPVAEGATPPVLAGPPRGSGGKAVRAPDLPDWLVLPALPAVALRDGGEALSRNAVRQLCALLAVSKVAAAHAGIEEVRALCEPHDLAAFAWAVFVQWRAAHYPPKSALAMTALALLGDDSVASPLAELFPSWAKGSSGRVRTGMDVLAALGTEDALRQLHRLARKAKTRGFRRLAEERLDDVARARGLGPEQLADRLVPDLGLDADARTTLDYGRGTSPSASTPSSPRTSPTSTARRSPGCPARRPPTTPSWRRPPSSGTRR
;
A
#
# COMPACT_ATOMS: atom_id res chain seq x y z
N MET A 1 10.25 8.68 34.38
CA MET A 1 9.64 8.48 33.03
C MET A 1 8.15 8.22 33.20
N ARG A 2 7.29 8.61 32.25
CA ARG A 2 5.85 8.23 32.29
C ARG A 2 5.71 6.71 32.08
N LYS A 3 4.90 6.04 32.91
CA LYS A 3 4.56 4.61 32.77
C LYS A 3 3.89 4.41 31.41
N LEU A 4 4.27 3.34 30.70
CA LEU A 4 3.58 2.95 29.46
C LEU A 4 2.19 2.42 29.82
N VAL A 5 1.16 2.95 29.17
CA VAL A 5 -0.21 2.40 29.22
C VAL A 5 -0.34 1.45 28.03
N LEU A 6 -0.67 0.19 28.30
CA LEU A 6 -0.93 -0.79 27.26
C LEU A 6 -2.29 -0.51 26.59
N PRO A 7 -2.45 -0.79 25.28
CA PRO A 7 -3.75 -0.75 24.63
C PRO A 7 -4.67 -1.85 25.20
N ASP A 8 -5.98 -1.71 25.05
CA ASP A 8 -6.90 -2.83 25.25
C ASP A 8 -6.75 -3.80 24.06
N GLU A 9 -6.17 -4.97 24.33
CA GLU A 9 -5.92 -6.01 23.32
C GLU A 9 -7.10 -6.97 23.11
N ASN A 10 -8.22 -6.75 23.81
CA ASN A 10 -9.47 -7.50 23.69
C ASN A 10 -10.56 -6.66 23.01
N GLU A 11 -10.42 -5.33 22.96
CA GLU A 11 -11.33 -4.45 22.22
C GLU A 11 -11.33 -4.79 20.72
N PHE A 12 -12.42 -5.36 20.23
CA PHE A 12 -12.66 -5.53 18.80
C PHE A 12 -13.23 -4.27 18.19
N VAL A 13 -12.46 -3.65 17.29
CA VAL A 13 -12.86 -2.42 16.57
C VAL A 13 -12.99 -2.76 15.10
N VAL A 14 -14.24 -2.83 14.63
CA VAL A 14 -14.58 -2.95 13.22
C VAL A 14 -14.14 -1.68 12.48
N PRO A 15 -13.32 -1.79 11.42
CA PRO A 15 -12.94 -0.65 10.58
C PRO A 15 -14.16 0.07 10.01
N GLU A 16 -14.11 1.40 9.91
CA GLU A 16 -15.23 2.21 9.41
C GLU A 16 -15.72 1.78 8.00
N VAL A 17 -14.77 1.44 7.11
CA VAL A 17 -15.02 0.94 5.76
C VAL A 17 -15.85 -0.36 5.74
N TRP A 18 -15.89 -1.09 6.86
CA TRP A 18 -16.71 -2.30 7.01
C TRP A 18 -18.11 -1.95 7.51
N ARG A 19 -18.25 -0.96 8.42
CA ARG A 19 -19.52 -0.53 9.01
C ARG A 19 -20.55 -0.08 7.98
N THR A 20 -20.10 0.53 6.88
CA THR A 20 -20.96 0.92 5.75
C THR A 20 -21.47 -0.28 4.94
N ALA A 21 -20.77 -1.42 4.99
CA ALA A 21 -21.09 -2.60 4.21
C ALA A 21 -21.88 -3.66 4.99
N LEU A 22 -21.92 -3.65 6.33
CA LEU A 22 -22.55 -4.70 7.16
C LEU A 22 -24.05 -4.90 6.89
N HIS A 23 -24.54 -6.10 7.18
CA HIS A 23 -25.97 -6.39 7.35
C HIS A 23 -26.38 -5.98 8.79
N ARG A 24 -26.65 -4.68 8.96
CA ARG A 24 -26.97 -4.04 10.26
C ARG A 24 -28.01 -4.84 11.07
N ARG A 25 -27.91 -4.79 12.39
CA ARG A 25 -28.84 -5.44 13.34
C ARG A 25 -29.19 -4.47 14.47
N ARG A 26 -30.38 -4.65 15.07
CA ARG A 26 -30.75 -3.98 16.32
C ARG A 26 -29.73 -4.38 17.41
N GLY A 27 -29.21 -3.40 18.14
CA GLY A 27 -28.19 -3.61 19.16
C GLY A 27 -26.78 -3.98 18.65
N GLY A 28 -26.53 -3.92 17.33
CA GLY A 28 -25.18 -4.03 16.76
C GLY A 28 -24.41 -2.70 16.77
N LEU A 29 -23.25 -2.68 16.14
CA LEU A 29 -22.41 -1.49 16.03
C LEU A 29 -23.13 -0.36 15.26
N PRO A 30 -23.04 0.90 15.74
CA PRO A 30 -23.68 2.02 15.08
C PRO A 30 -23.04 2.30 13.72
N GLY A 31 -23.88 2.27 12.67
CA GLY A 31 -23.57 2.81 11.35
C GLY A 31 -24.08 4.25 11.19
N PRO A 32 -23.71 4.96 10.11
CA PRO A 32 -24.31 6.26 9.80
C PRO A 32 -25.82 6.09 9.63
N ASP A 33 -26.63 7.02 10.14
CA ASP A 33 -28.08 6.92 9.99
C ASP A 33 -28.48 6.88 8.51
N ILE A 34 -29.51 6.08 8.20
CA ILE A 34 -30.07 5.99 6.85
C ILE A 34 -31.60 6.10 7.02
N PRO A 35 -32.14 7.33 7.14
CA PRO A 35 -33.57 7.55 7.15
C PRO A 35 -34.19 7.11 5.81
N VAL A 36 -35.49 6.86 5.82
CA VAL A 36 -36.27 6.66 4.59
C VAL A 36 -36.29 7.99 3.82
N PRO A 37 -35.91 8.02 2.53
CA PRO A 37 -35.95 9.25 1.74
C PRO A 37 -37.38 9.82 1.66
N PRO A 38 -37.58 11.15 1.75
CA PRO A 38 -38.90 11.76 1.66
C PRO A 38 -39.57 11.54 0.29
N ASP A 39 -38.77 11.31 -0.75
CA ASP A 39 -39.16 11.02 -2.13
C ASP A 39 -39.23 9.51 -2.44
N ALA A 40 -39.13 8.62 -1.44
CA ALA A 40 -39.04 7.17 -1.65
C ALA A 40 -40.17 6.59 -2.53
N ALA A 41 -41.40 7.07 -2.36
CA ALA A 41 -42.53 6.68 -3.21
C ALA A 41 -42.35 7.09 -4.68
N GLU A 42 -41.81 8.29 -4.94
CA GLU A 42 -41.53 8.78 -6.29
C GLU A 42 -40.33 8.04 -6.91
N ALA A 43 -39.27 7.81 -6.13
CA ALA A 43 -38.11 7.02 -6.54
C ALA A 43 -38.50 5.59 -6.94
N TYR A 44 -39.43 4.95 -6.21
CA TYR A 44 -39.95 3.64 -6.58
C TYR A 44 -40.83 3.69 -7.84
N ARG A 45 -41.72 4.68 -8.00
CA ARG A 45 -42.47 4.90 -9.25
C ARG A 45 -41.52 5.07 -10.45
N ALA A 46 -40.51 5.92 -10.33
CA ALA A 46 -39.49 6.14 -11.36
C ALA A 46 -38.76 4.83 -11.72
N TRP A 47 -38.32 4.06 -10.71
CA TRP A 47 -37.70 2.75 -10.89
C TRP A 47 -38.61 1.75 -11.61
N LEU A 48 -39.90 1.70 -11.26
CA LEU A 48 -40.91 0.88 -11.94
C LEU A 48 -41.13 1.28 -13.40
N THR A 49 -40.95 2.55 -13.75
CA THR A 49 -41.04 3.05 -15.13
C THR A 49 -39.76 2.95 -15.94
N SER A 50 -38.61 2.65 -15.31
CA SER A 50 -37.33 2.54 -16.01
C SER A 50 -37.35 1.48 -17.12
N GLU A 51 -36.65 1.75 -18.24
CA GLU A 51 -36.59 0.82 -19.39
C GLU A 51 -36.17 -0.60 -18.98
N ARG A 52 -35.24 -0.70 -18.01
CA ARG A 52 -34.77 -1.95 -17.44
C ARG A 52 -35.91 -2.72 -16.78
N THR A 53 -36.63 -2.12 -15.84
CA THR A 53 -37.72 -2.80 -15.11
C THR A 53 -38.90 -3.11 -16.04
N VAL A 54 -39.23 -2.20 -16.97
CA VAL A 54 -40.25 -2.43 -18.01
C VAL A 54 -39.89 -3.63 -18.88
N LYS A 55 -38.62 -3.78 -19.27
CA LYS A 55 -38.13 -4.93 -20.04
C LYS A 55 -38.25 -6.24 -19.25
N HIS A 56 -37.79 -6.27 -17.99
CA HIS A 56 -37.84 -7.49 -17.17
C HIS A 56 -39.28 -7.97 -16.95
N ARG A 57 -40.22 -7.04 -16.66
CA ARG A 57 -41.65 -7.37 -16.56
C ARG A 57 -42.22 -8.01 -17.84
N LYS A 58 -41.80 -7.53 -19.02
CA LYS A 58 -42.24 -8.10 -20.31
C LYS A 58 -41.65 -9.49 -20.57
N GLU A 59 -40.39 -9.71 -20.19
CA GLU A 59 -39.72 -11.01 -20.35
C GLU A 59 -40.30 -12.08 -19.41
N LEU A 60 -40.77 -11.70 -18.22
CA LEU A 60 -41.39 -12.62 -17.27
C LEU A 60 -42.73 -13.20 -17.75
N LEU A 61 -43.54 -12.41 -18.47
CA LEU A 61 -44.85 -12.85 -18.94
C LEU A 61 -44.70 -13.90 -20.08
N PRO A 62 -45.54 -14.95 -20.12
CA PRO A 62 -45.51 -15.93 -21.21
C PRO A 62 -45.67 -15.27 -22.60
N PRO A 63 -44.93 -15.73 -23.63
CA PRO A 63 -44.04 -16.90 -23.65
C PRO A 63 -42.58 -16.62 -23.22
N GLY A 64 -42.26 -15.47 -22.64
CA GLY A 64 -40.88 -14.96 -22.55
C GLY A 64 -39.87 -15.85 -21.81
N ARG A 65 -40.14 -16.26 -20.57
CA ARG A 65 -39.20 -17.03 -19.72
C ARG A 65 -39.32 -18.55 -19.78
N GLY A 66 -40.26 -19.10 -20.56
CA GLY A 66 -40.53 -20.54 -20.58
C GLY A 66 -41.06 -21.07 -19.23
N VAL A 67 -41.96 -20.31 -18.60
CA VAL A 67 -42.59 -20.63 -17.32
C VAL A 67 -44.10 -20.40 -17.39
N THR A 68 -44.86 -21.22 -16.68
CA THR A 68 -46.27 -20.97 -16.35
C THR A 68 -46.33 -20.24 -15.00
N LEU A 69 -47.05 -19.12 -14.95
CA LEU A 69 -47.23 -18.35 -13.72
C LEU A 69 -48.54 -18.77 -13.02
N ASP A 70 -48.56 -18.76 -11.69
CA ASP A 70 -49.80 -18.94 -10.93
C ASP A 70 -50.76 -17.77 -11.21
N PRO A 71 -52.01 -18.02 -11.65
CA PRO A 71 -52.91 -16.97 -12.12
C PRO A 71 -53.45 -16.09 -10.98
N VAL A 72 -53.52 -16.60 -9.75
CA VAL A 72 -54.01 -15.84 -8.58
C VAL A 72 -52.92 -14.88 -8.10
N LEU A 73 -51.70 -15.39 -7.92
CA LEU A 73 -50.55 -14.58 -7.54
C LEU A 73 -50.23 -13.54 -8.63
N LEU A 74 -50.30 -13.92 -9.91
CA LEU A 74 -50.13 -12.98 -11.02
C LEU A 74 -51.16 -11.84 -10.99
N ALA A 75 -52.42 -12.13 -10.64
CA ALA A 75 -53.45 -11.11 -10.49
C ALA A 75 -53.13 -10.15 -9.32
N GLU A 76 -52.79 -10.68 -8.15
CA GLU A 76 -52.41 -9.91 -6.96
C GLU A 76 -51.22 -8.97 -7.24
N GLY A 77 -50.13 -9.50 -7.82
CA GLY A 77 -48.95 -8.70 -8.17
C GLY A 77 -49.23 -7.68 -9.28
N THR A 78 -50.12 -8.00 -10.24
CA THR A 78 -50.54 -7.05 -11.29
C THR A 78 -51.35 -5.88 -10.71
N GLU A 79 -52.23 -6.15 -9.75
CA GLU A 79 -53.02 -5.12 -9.07
C GLU A 79 -52.12 -4.21 -8.22
N TYR A 80 -51.21 -4.80 -7.43
CA TYR A 80 -50.18 -4.07 -6.70
C TYR A 80 -49.38 -3.11 -7.61
N LEU A 81 -48.87 -3.61 -8.74
CA LEU A 81 -48.11 -2.79 -9.69
C LEU A 81 -48.97 -1.72 -10.36
N ARG A 82 -50.25 -2.01 -10.63
CA ARG A 82 -51.22 -1.03 -11.17
C ARG A 82 -51.46 0.11 -10.18
N GLY A 83 -51.57 -0.19 -8.88
CA GLY A 83 -51.70 0.82 -7.84
C GLY A 83 -50.51 1.80 -7.82
N TRP A 84 -49.28 1.28 -7.87
CA TRP A 84 -48.07 2.13 -7.89
C TRP A 84 -47.88 2.92 -9.19
N LEU A 85 -48.29 2.37 -10.34
CA LEU A 85 -48.22 3.04 -11.65
C LEU A 85 -49.41 3.95 -11.95
N GLY A 86 -50.45 3.93 -11.11
CA GLY A 86 -51.66 4.72 -11.25
C GLY A 86 -51.50 6.17 -10.78
N PRO A 87 -52.48 7.04 -11.09
CA PRO A 87 -52.52 8.40 -10.56
C PRO A 87 -52.88 8.39 -9.06
N GLY A 88 -52.12 9.14 -8.26
CA GLY A 88 -52.35 9.28 -6.82
C GLY A 88 -51.58 8.26 -5.98
N ASP A 89 -51.96 8.16 -4.71
CA ASP A 89 -51.34 7.22 -3.78
C ASP A 89 -52.00 5.84 -3.85
N PRO A 90 -51.21 4.76 -3.89
CA PRO A 90 -51.75 3.41 -3.82
C PRO A 90 -52.47 3.15 -2.48
N ALA A 91 -53.54 2.37 -2.56
CA ALA A 91 -54.18 1.75 -1.41
C ALA A 91 -53.28 0.67 -0.81
N GLU A 92 -53.42 0.39 0.48
CA GLU A 92 -52.62 -0.62 1.17
C GLU A 92 -52.88 -2.03 0.57
N PRO A 93 -51.88 -2.65 -0.06
CA PRO A 93 -52.02 -3.97 -0.65
C PRO A 93 -51.86 -5.05 0.43
N THR A 94 -52.10 -6.32 0.10
CA THR A 94 -51.65 -7.40 1.00
C THR A 94 -50.12 -7.51 0.97
N PRO A 95 -49.45 -7.92 2.06
CA PRO A 95 -48.02 -8.18 2.07
C PRO A 95 -47.59 -9.21 1.01
N ARG A 96 -48.45 -10.19 0.70
CA ARG A 96 -48.26 -11.17 -0.38
C ARG A 96 -48.30 -10.53 -1.77
N ALA A 97 -49.26 -9.64 -2.04
CA ALA A 97 -49.33 -8.95 -3.33
C ALA A 97 -48.08 -8.09 -3.58
N ALA A 98 -47.56 -7.42 -2.54
CA ALA A 98 -46.29 -6.70 -2.62
C ALA A 98 -45.09 -7.64 -2.86
N ALA A 99 -45.03 -8.79 -2.18
CA ALA A 99 -44.01 -9.81 -2.41
C ALA A 99 -44.03 -10.35 -3.84
N VAL A 100 -45.21 -10.66 -4.42
CA VAL A 100 -45.31 -11.03 -5.83
C VAL A 100 -44.92 -9.86 -6.74
N GLY A 101 -45.23 -8.61 -6.37
CA GLY A 101 -44.74 -7.41 -7.05
C GLY A 101 -43.21 -7.32 -7.15
N VAL A 102 -42.47 -7.80 -6.14
CA VAL A 102 -41.00 -7.96 -6.20
C VAL A 102 -40.61 -9.01 -7.23
N LEU A 103 -41.19 -10.21 -7.16
CA LEU A 103 -40.94 -11.29 -8.13
C LEU A 103 -41.42 -10.98 -9.55
N MET A 104 -42.33 -10.02 -9.72
CA MET A 104 -42.76 -9.55 -11.03
C MET A 104 -41.80 -8.53 -11.64
N THR A 105 -41.13 -7.74 -10.80
CA THR A 105 -40.21 -6.69 -11.24
C THR A 105 -38.75 -7.14 -11.28
N LEU A 106 -38.44 -8.26 -10.62
CA LEU A 106 -37.13 -8.93 -10.59
C LEU A 106 -36.00 -7.92 -10.46
N ALA A 107 -35.96 -7.31 -9.28
CA ALA A 107 -34.98 -6.31 -8.93
C ALA A 107 -33.59 -6.90 -8.99
N TYR A 108 -32.93 -6.72 -10.15
CA TYR A 108 -31.66 -7.34 -10.51
C TYR A 108 -30.49 -6.66 -9.77
N ALA A 109 -30.52 -6.82 -8.45
CA ALA A 109 -29.51 -6.47 -7.49
C ALA A 109 -28.59 -7.68 -7.30
N ARG A 110 -27.74 -7.95 -8.32
CA ARG A 110 -26.61 -8.86 -8.12
C ARG A 110 -25.86 -8.44 -6.86
N THR A 111 -25.55 -9.40 -6.00
CA THR A 111 -24.81 -9.23 -4.73
C THR A 111 -23.55 -8.37 -4.90
N GLY A 112 -23.67 -7.06 -4.69
CA GLY A 112 -22.64 -6.08 -5.08
C GLY A 112 -23.19 -4.71 -5.45
N ASN A 113 -24.42 -4.64 -5.95
CA ASN A 113 -25.07 -3.35 -6.19
C ASN A 113 -25.46 -2.68 -4.86
N THR A 114 -25.17 -1.38 -4.72
CA THR A 114 -25.44 -0.58 -3.52
C THR A 114 -26.69 0.28 -3.63
N GLU A 115 -27.35 0.27 -4.80
CA GLU A 115 -28.70 0.80 -4.97
C GLU A 115 -29.65 0.05 -4.02
N ALA A 116 -30.06 0.73 -2.94
CA ALA A 116 -31.04 0.20 -2.00
C ALA A 116 -32.33 -0.15 -2.75
N PHE A 117 -32.94 -1.30 -2.44
CA PHE A 117 -34.12 -1.76 -3.14
C PHE A 117 -35.31 -0.81 -2.87
N PRO A 118 -35.73 0.02 -3.84
CA PRO A 118 -36.54 1.21 -3.54
C PRO A 118 -37.96 0.88 -3.09
N ALA A 119 -38.43 -0.34 -3.36
CA ALA A 119 -39.73 -0.80 -2.89
C ALA A 119 -39.84 -0.77 -1.36
N VAL A 120 -38.78 -1.16 -0.63
CA VAL A 120 -38.83 -1.21 0.84
C VAL A 120 -38.94 0.19 1.44
N ASP A 121 -38.22 1.17 0.90
CA ASP A 121 -38.34 2.56 1.36
C ASP A 121 -39.72 3.15 1.03
N ALA A 122 -40.26 2.84 -0.16
CA ALA A 122 -41.61 3.24 -0.53
C ALA A 122 -42.69 2.57 0.33
N TRP A 123 -42.51 1.30 0.72
CA TRP A 123 -43.39 0.59 1.64
C TRP A 123 -43.35 1.22 3.03
N ILE A 124 -42.17 1.50 3.60
CA ILE A 124 -42.06 2.11 4.93
C ILE A 124 -42.65 3.54 4.91
N SER A 125 -42.38 4.31 3.85
CA SER A 125 -42.92 5.65 3.65
C SER A 125 -44.46 5.69 3.61
N ARG A 126 -45.10 4.64 3.06
CA ARG A 126 -46.55 4.65 2.81
C ARG A 126 -47.39 3.78 3.77
N TYR A 127 -46.89 2.62 4.16
CA TYR A 127 -47.59 1.59 4.96
C TYR A 127 -46.85 1.24 6.26
N GLY A 128 -45.68 1.84 6.52
CA GLY A 128 -44.88 1.60 7.71
C GLY A 128 -44.01 0.34 7.66
N ILE A 129 -43.15 0.20 8.68
CA ILE A 129 -42.12 -0.85 8.72
C ILE A 129 -42.64 -2.25 9.04
N VAL A 130 -43.79 -2.35 9.71
CA VAL A 130 -44.50 -3.63 9.95
C VAL A 130 -44.89 -4.27 8.63
N PHE A 131 -45.55 -3.51 7.75
CA PHE A 131 -45.93 -3.98 6.42
C PHE A 131 -44.71 -4.50 5.62
N ALA A 132 -43.62 -3.73 5.60
CA ALA A 132 -42.40 -4.10 4.88
C ALA A 132 -41.76 -5.39 5.41
N ALA A 133 -41.82 -5.63 6.73
CA ALA A 133 -41.33 -6.86 7.35
C ALA A 133 -42.22 -8.08 7.01
N CYS A 134 -43.55 -7.93 7.08
CA CYS A 134 -44.49 -8.97 6.67
C CYS A 134 -44.34 -9.31 5.19
N ALA A 135 -44.11 -8.32 4.30
CA ALA A 135 -43.90 -8.56 2.88
C ALA A 135 -42.60 -9.36 2.61
N ALA A 136 -41.53 -9.12 3.39
CA ALA A 136 -40.32 -9.94 3.32
C ALA A 136 -40.55 -11.39 3.80
N ALA A 137 -41.40 -11.60 4.80
CA ALA A 137 -41.79 -12.93 5.27
C ALA A 137 -42.67 -13.68 4.26
N GLU A 138 -43.62 -13.01 3.60
CA GLU A 138 -44.40 -13.60 2.49
C GLU A 138 -43.50 -13.99 1.31
N LEU A 139 -42.56 -13.12 0.93
CA LEU A 139 -41.60 -13.39 -0.14
C LEU A 139 -40.77 -14.66 0.13
N ALA A 140 -40.51 -14.98 1.39
CA ALA A 140 -39.81 -16.21 1.79
C ALA A 140 -40.57 -17.48 1.38
N VAL A 141 -41.91 -17.50 1.51
CA VAL A 141 -42.76 -18.66 1.14
C VAL A 141 -42.80 -18.89 -0.37
N LEU A 142 -42.69 -17.80 -1.14
CA LEU A 142 -42.72 -17.87 -2.60
C LEU A 142 -41.44 -18.49 -3.19
N VAL A 143 -40.29 -18.33 -2.52
CA VAL A 143 -38.96 -18.74 -2.98
C VAL A 143 -38.49 -20.03 -2.31
N LYS A 144 -38.89 -21.17 -2.87
CA LYS A 144 -38.65 -22.52 -2.31
C LYS A 144 -37.31 -23.13 -2.77
N GLU A 145 -36.87 -24.22 -2.11
CA GLU A 145 -35.57 -24.85 -2.43
C GLU A 145 -35.57 -25.55 -3.81
N GLU A 146 -36.65 -26.29 -4.12
CA GLU A 146 -36.75 -27.11 -5.35
C GLU A 146 -37.71 -26.53 -6.41
N GLY A 147 -38.21 -25.30 -6.21
CA GLY A 147 -39.18 -24.68 -7.12
C GLY A 147 -39.54 -23.24 -6.73
N SER A 148 -40.64 -22.73 -7.27
CA SER A 148 -41.26 -21.47 -6.87
C SER A 148 -42.74 -21.71 -6.60
N ALA A 149 -43.35 -20.96 -5.68
CA ALA A 149 -44.80 -20.95 -5.53
C ALA A 149 -45.49 -20.07 -6.60
N PHE A 150 -44.74 -19.17 -7.24
CA PHE A 150 -45.26 -18.22 -8.22
C PHE A 150 -45.18 -18.74 -9.66
N TRP A 151 -44.21 -19.62 -9.96
CA TRP A 151 -44.01 -20.12 -11.32
C TRP A 151 -43.52 -21.56 -11.37
N THR A 152 -43.91 -22.27 -12.43
CA THR A 152 -43.40 -23.60 -12.80
C THR A 152 -42.74 -23.55 -14.17
N HIS A 153 -41.70 -24.35 -14.41
CA HIS A 153 -41.09 -24.46 -15.73
C HIS A 153 -42.09 -25.06 -16.73
N ASP A 154 -42.22 -24.44 -17.91
CA ASP A 154 -42.97 -24.98 -19.05
C ASP A 154 -42.04 -25.88 -19.89
N PRO A 155 -42.29 -27.21 -19.96
CA PRO A 155 -41.45 -28.15 -20.72
C PRO A 155 -41.36 -27.89 -22.23
N ALA A 156 -42.19 -26.99 -22.78
CA ALA A 156 -42.09 -26.56 -24.18
C ALA A 156 -40.86 -25.66 -24.47
N PHE A 157 -40.14 -25.22 -23.43
CA PHE A 157 -38.99 -24.30 -23.54
C PHE A 157 -37.71 -24.91 -22.92
N PRO A 158 -36.51 -24.34 -23.18
CA PRO A 158 -35.29 -24.77 -22.50
C PRO A 158 -35.33 -24.46 -21.00
N ASP A 159 -34.86 -25.41 -20.17
CA ASP A 159 -34.86 -25.24 -18.70
C ASP A 159 -33.80 -24.24 -18.21
N TYR A 160 -34.24 -23.01 -17.97
CA TYR A 160 -33.48 -21.97 -17.27
C TYR A 160 -33.93 -21.77 -15.80
N SER A 161 -34.73 -22.69 -15.24
CA SER A 161 -35.32 -22.58 -13.89
C SER A 161 -34.29 -22.37 -12.78
N SER A 162 -33.07 -22.88 -12.96
CA SER A 162 -31.96 -22.65 -12.03
C SER A 162 -31.51 -21.18 -11.98
N SER A 163 -31.51 -20.47 -13.11
CA SER A 163 -31.21 -19.04 -13.18
C SER A 163 -32.33 -18.22 -12.56
N TRP A 164 -33.59 -18.55 -12.87
CA TRP A 164 -34.76 -17.87 -12.33
C TRP A 164 -34.85 -18.00 -10.80
N ARG A 165 -34.64 -19.21 -10.24
CA ARG A 165 -34.53 -19.42 -8.78
C ARG A 165 -33.40 -18.60 -8.15
N SER A 166 -32.30 -18.36 -8.85
CA SER A 166 -31.21 -17.51 -8.34
C SER A 166 -31.62 -16.03 -8.28
N GLU A 167 -32.35 -15.53 -9.28
CA GLU A 167 -32.85 -14.15 -9.30
C GLU A 167 -33.92 -13.90 -8.21
N ASP A 168 -34.80 -14.88 -7.97
CA ASP A 168 -35.79 -14.85 -6.89
C ASP A 168 -35.10 -14.83 -5.51
N GLN A 169 -34.04 -15.63 -5.33
CA GLN A 169 -33.26 -15.68 -4.09
C GLN A 169 -32.43 -14.41 -3.84
N ASP A 170 -31.82 -13.82 -4.88
CA ASP A 170 -31.16 -12.51 -4.79
C ASP A 170 -32.17 -11.42 -4.41
N SER A 171 -33.37 -11.46 -4.99
CA SER A 171 -34.46 -10.50 -4.69
C SER A 171 -34.94 -10.61 -3.23
N LEU A 172 -35.08 -11.82 -2.70
CA LEU A 172 -35.40 -12.07 -1.29
C LEU A 172 -34.28 -11.55 -0.36
N ALA A 173 -33.02 -11.87 -0.65
CA ALA A 173 -31.88 -11.45 0.16
C ALA A 173 -31.72 -9.91 0.18
N ALA A 174 -31.91 -9.25 -0.97
CA ALA A 174 -31.89 -7.79 -1.08
C ALA A 174 -33.03 -7.13 -0.30
N THR A 175 -34.25 -7.65 -0.44
CA THR A 175 -35.45 -7.16 0.29
C THR A 175 -35.26 -7.29 1.79
N ALA A 176 -34.90 -8.48 2.27
CA ALA A 176 -34.68 -8.74 3.69
C ALA A 176 -33.55 -7.87 4.25
N ARG A 177 -32.44 -7.66 3.51
CA ARG A 177 -31.35 -6.76 3.91
C ARG A 177 -31.80 -5.30 4.01
N ALA A 178 -32.61 -4.80 3.09
CA ALA A 178 -33.16 -3.44 3.16
C ALA A 178 -34.06 -3.27 4.38
N VAL A 179 -34.99 -4.21 4.63
CA VAL A 179 -35.87 -4.18 5.82
C VAL A 179 -35.05 -4.23 7.12
N ARG A 180 -34.11 -5.19 7.25
CA ARG A 180 -33.23 -5.33 8.43
C ARG A 180 -32.40 -4.06 8.69
N THR A 181 -31.96 -3.38 7.62
CA THR A 181 -31.21 -2.10 7.71
C THR A 181 -32.04 -1.00 8.36
N ARG A 182 -33.36 -0.96 8.11
CA ARG A 182 -34.30 0.01 8.69
C ARG A 182 -34.73 -0.40 10.11
N LEU A 183 -34.95 -1.69 10.36
CA LEU A 183 -35.25 -2.23 11.70
C LEU A 183 -34.13 -1.97 12.72
N ALA A 184 -32.88 -1.92 12.26
CA ALA A 184 -31.73 -1.62 13.12
C ALA A 184 -31.82 -0.23 13.79
N THR A 185 -32.52 0.75 13.19
CA THR A 185 -32.67 2.12 13.70
C THR A 185 -34.13 2.53 14.01
N ALA A 186 -35.11 1.64 13.83
CA ALA A 186 -36.53 1.92 14.12
C ALA A 186 -36.80 2.23 15.60
N ALA A 187 -37.93 2.88 15.93
CA ALA A 187 -38.30 3.12 17.33
C ALA A 187 -38.51 1.78 18.10
N ASP A 188 -38.36 1.80 19.43
CA ASP A 188 -38.53 0.58 20.25
C ASP A 188 -39.96 0.01 20.14
N ASP A 189 -40.99 0.85 20.07
CA ASP A 189 -42.37 0.40 19.95
C ASP A 189 -42.68 -0.14 18.55
N GLU A 190 -42.14 0.47 17.49
CA GLU A 190 -42.19 -0.07 16.12
C GLU A 190 -41.50 -1.42 16.02
N TYR A 191 -40.30 -1.55 16.60
CA TYR A 191 -39.54 -2.81 16.59
C TYR A 191 -40.30 -3.93 17.30
N HIS A 192 -40.86 -3.68 18.49
CA HIS A 192 -41.68 -4.65 19.20
C HIS A 192 -42.98 -5.01 18.48
N ARG A 193 -43.59 -4.09 17.73
CA ARG A 193 -44.73 -4.41 16.84
C ARG A 193 -44.29 -5.34 15.71
N VAL A 194 -43.19 -5.05 15.03
CA VAL A 194 -42.64 -5.90 13.97
C VAL A 194 -42.37 -7.32 14.50
N VAL A 195 -41.68 -7.46 15.63
CA VAL A 195 -41.40 -8.77 16.24
C VAL A 195 -42.71 -9.52 16.54
N ARG A 196 -43.71 -8.86 17.12
CA ARG A 196 -45.00 -9.49 17.41
C ARG A 196 -45.69 -10.03 16.16
N GLU A 197 -45.80 -9.23 15.10
CA GLU A 197 -46.45 -9.64 13.86
C GLU A 197 -45.65 -10.76 13.16
N LEU A 198 -44.33 -10.63 13.09
CA LEU A 198 -43.45 -11.66 12.52
C LEU A 198 -43.54 -13.01 13.24
N GLY A 199 -43.88 -13.04 14.53
CA GLY A 199 -44.17 -14.28 15.25
C GLY A 199 -45.27 -15.12 14.61
N GLY A 200 -46.31 -14.48 14.05
CA GLY A 200 -47.39 -15.14 13.31
C GLY A 200 -46.96 -15.71 11.95
N TYR A 201 -45.83 -15.25 11.41
CA TYR A 201 -45.26 -15.71 10.15
C TYR A 201 -44.30 -16.90 10.29
N ARG A 202 -44.01 -17.42 11.50
CA ARG A 202 -43.04 -18.52 11.72
C ARG A 202 -43.57 -19.92 11.36
N ILE A 203 -44.29 -20.05 10.24
CA ILE A 203 -44.99 -21.28 9.84
C ILE A 203 -44.09 -22.21 9.00
N SER A 204 -43.42 -21.69 7.96
CA SER A 204 -42.50 -22.48 7.12
C SER A 204 -41.02 -22.32 7.53
N PRO A 205 -40.13 -23.27 7.18
CA PRO A 205 -38.69 -23.12 7.39
C PRO A 205 -38.10 -21.84 6.77
N GLU A 206 -38.63 -21.42 5.61
CA GLU A 206 -38.20 -20.22 4.93
C GLU A 206 -38.54 -18.94 5.70
N GLN A 207 -39.78 -18.85 6.20
CA GLN A 207 -40.22 -17.71 6.99
C GLN A 207 -39.52 -17.65 8.34
N ARG A 208 -39.31 -18.79 9.00
CA ARG A 208 -38.56 -18.88 10.25
C ARG A 208 -37.15 -18.29 10.11
N ILE A 209 -36.43 -18.68 9.06
CA ILE A 209 -35.09 -18.13 8.81
C ILE A 209 -35.13 -16.63 8.49
N ILE A 210 -36.07 -16.15 7.67
CA ILE A 210 -36.19 -14.73 7.37
C ILE A 210 -36.57 -13.91 8.61
N THR A 211 -37.49 -14.39 9.45
CA THR A 211 -37.86 -13.70 10.70
C THR A 211 -36.71 -13.66 11.70
N SER A 212 -35.99 -14.75 11.90
CA SER A 212 -34.76 -14.80 12.72
C SER A 212 -33.66 -13.87 12.17
N TYR A 213 -33.55 -13.73 10.84
CA TYR A 213 -32.64 -12.77 10.23
C TYR A 213 -33.11 -11.31 10.37
N LEU A 214 -34.40 -11.00 10.31
CA LEU A 214 -34.92 -9.65 10.52
C LEU A 214 -34.86 -9.23 12.01
N ALA A 215 -35.08 -10.17 12.93
CA ALA A 215 -35.14 -9.97 14.37
C ALA A 215 -34.12 -10.84 15.15
N PRO A 216 -32.80 -10.65 14.95
CA PRO A 216 -31.77 -11.48 15.59
C PRO A 216 -31.61 -11.25 17.11
N THR A 217 -32.42 -10.36 17.71
CA THR A 217 -32.55 -10.19 19.16
C THR A 217 -33.44 -11.25 19.80
N GLU A 218 -34.32 -11.89 19.03
CA GLU A 218 -35.16 -13.01 19.48
C GLU A 218 -34.31 -14.29 19.51
N VAL A 219 -33.34 -14.35 20.43
CA VAL A 219 -32.30 -15.40 20.46
C VAL A 219 -32.91 -16.81 20.44
N ALA A 220 -34.02 -17.03 21.13
CA ALA A 220 -34.73 -18.31 21.13
C ALA A 220 -35.23 -18.75 19.74
N TRP A 221 -35.60 -17.81 18.85
CA TRP A 221 -35.94 -18.14 17.46
C TRP A 221 -34.69 -18.57 16.68
N VAL A 222 -33.56 -17.89 16.91
CA VAL A 222 -32.28 -18.21 16.26
C VAL A 222 -31.75 -19.56 16.75
N ASP A 223 -31.83 -19.85 18.05
CA ASP A 223 -31.48 -21.15 18.65
C ASP A 223 -32.26 -22.30 17.99
N GLU A 224 -33.58 -22.14 17.91
CA GLU A 224 -34.51 -23.12 17.33
C GLU A 224 -34.21 -23.37 15.84
N ASP A 225 -33.92 -22.31 15.07
CA ASP A 225 -33.66 -22.39 13.64
C ASP A 225 -32.25 -22.90 13.31
N CYS A 226 -31.24 -22.60 14.15
CA CYS A 226 -29.91 -23.18 14.05
C CYS A 226 -29.91 -24.68 14.36
N ALA A 227 -30.72 -25.13 15.32
CA ALA A 227 -30.81 -26.54 15.70
C ALA A 227 -31.52 -27.42 14.66
N ALA A 228 -32.48 -26.88 13.90
CA ALA A 228 -33.35 -27.63 12.98
C ALA A 228 -32.60 -28.48 11.93
N ASP A 229 -33.05 -29.72 11.71
CA ASP A 229 -32.40 -30.71 10.82
C ASP A 229 -32.28 -30.29 9.35
N ARG A 230 -33.19 -29.44 8.85
CA ARG A 230 -33.17 -28.89 7.50
C ARG A 230 -33.56 -27.40 7.51
N PRO A 231 -32.59 -26.49 7.72
CA PRO A 231 -32.86 -25.06 7.72
C PRO A 231 -33.00 -24.54 6.27
N GLY A 232 -34.14 -24.82 5.62
CA GLY A 232 -34.56 -24.23 4.35
C GLY A 232 -33.54 -24.24 3.19
N THR A 233 -33.73 -23.32 2.23
CA THR A 233 -32.89 -23.21 1.03
C THR A 233 -31.44 -22.83 1.34
N ARG A 234 -30.51 -23.17 0.44
CA ARG A 234 -29.07 -22.83 0.57
C ARG A 234 -28.78 -21.34 0.79
N THR A 235 -29.58 -20.44 0.22
CA THR A 235 -29.42 -18.98 0.39
C THR A 235 -29.93 -18.51 1.76
N LEU A 236 -31.03 -19.10 2.24
CA LEU A 236 -31.58 -18.82 3.56
C LEU A 236 -30.60 -19.21 4.67
N ARG A 237 -29.94 -20.36 4.57
CA ARG A 237 -28.89 -20.77 5.52
C ARG A 237 -27.78 -19.73 5.68
N GLY A 238 -27.48 -18.98 4.61
CA GLY A 238 -26.57 -17.85 4.66
C GLY A 238 -27.07 -16.67 5.47
N LEU A 239 -28.36 -16.33 5.34
CA LEU A 239 -29.00 -15.31 6.16
C LEU A 239 -29.09 -15.75 7.63
N LEU A 240 -29.26 -17.05 7.91
CA LEU A 240 -29.23 -17.59 9.28
C LEU A 240 -27.85 -17.42 9.94
N VAL A 241 -26.74 -17.61 9.21
CA VAL A 241 -25.39 -17.29 9.71
C VAL A 241 -25.25 -15.80 10.05
N LEU A 242 -25.91 -14.91 9.28
CA LEU A 242 -25.94 -13.47 9.54
C LEU A 242 -26.93 -13.07 10.67
N ALA A 243 -27.72 -14.02 11.18
CA ALA A 243 -28.53 -13.88 12.38
C ALA A 243 -27.80 -14.32 13.66
N ALA A 244 -26.66 -15.02 13.53
CA ALA A 244 -25.92 -15.57 14.67
C ALA A 244 -25.55 -14.48 15.69
N SER A 245 -25.82 -14.79 16.96
CA SER A 245 -25.49 -13.96 18.13
C SER A 245 -24.58 -14.68 19.14
N THR A 246 -24.29 -15.97 18.93
CA THR A 246 -23.41 -16.77 19.79
C THR A 246 -22.44 -17.62 18.97
N VAL A 247 -21.35 -18.10 19.58
CA VAL A 247 -20.45 -19.07 18.94
C VAL A 247 -21.15 -20.40 18.69
N GLY A 248 -22.03 -20.83 19.61
CA GLY A 248 -22.85 -22.04 19.45
C GLY A 248 -23.74 -22.03 18.21
N HIS A 249 -24.25 -20.86 17.79
CA HIS A 249 -24.97 -20.73 16.51
C HIS A 249 -24.07 -21.07 15.32
N LEU A 250 -22.81 -20.63 15.33
CA LEU A 250 -21.84 -20.93 14.27
C LEU A 250 -21.41 -22.41 14.30
N GLU A 251 -21.28 -23.01 15.48
CA GLU A 251 -20.99 -24.44 15.64
C GLU A 251 -22.15 -25.33 15.14
N LEU A 252 -23.40 -24.99 15.47
CA LEU A 252 -24.58 -25.72 14.99
C LEU A 252 -24.77 -25.62 13.46
N LEU A 253 -24.41 -24.48 12.87
CA LEU A 253 -24.48 -24.24 11.42
C LEU A 253 -23.27 -24.78 10.66
N GLN A 254 -22.20 -25.19 11.36
CA GLN A 254 -21.04 -25.82 10.74
C GLN A 254 -21.47 -27.07 9.96
N ASP A 255 -20.91 -27.25 8.76
CA ASP A 255 -21.24 -28.32 7.81
C ASP A 255 -22.71 -28.34 7.28
N ARG A 256 -23.62 -27.49 7.81
CA ARG A 256 -25.00 -27.31 7.30
C ARG A 256 -25.10 -26.28 6.17
N ILE A 257 -24.06 -25.45 5.99
CA ILE A 257 -23.95 -24.34 5.02
C ILE A 257 -22.94 -24.64 3.90
N GLY A 258 -23.13 -24.07 2.70
CA GLY A 258 -22.39 -24.45 1.47
C GLY A 258 -21.80 -23.29 0.65
N ASP A 259 -20.87 -23.61 -0.24
CA ASP A 259 -19.87 -22.73 -0.88
C ASP A 259 -20.36 -21.65 -1.89
N ARG A 260 -21.68 -21.55 -2.17
CA ARG A 260 -22.16 -21.06 -3.48
C ARG A 260 -23.28 -20.02 -3.55
N MET A 261 -23.84 -19.55 -2.44
CA MET A 261 -24.89 -18.51 -2.46
C MET A 261 -24.55 -17.38 -1.48
N LEU A 262 -24.95 -16.13 -1.77
CA LEU A 262 -24.50 -14.86 -1.12
C LEU A 262 -23.06 -14.41 -1.36
N GLY A 263 -22.18 -15.24 -1.94
CA GLY A 263 -20.81 -14.82 -2.28
C GLY A 263 -19.97 -14.49 -1.04
N TYR A 264 -19.88 -15.43 -0.08
CA TYR A 264 -19.26 -15.27 1.25
C TYR A 264 -17.79 -14.81 1.31
N HIS A 265 -17.14 -14.56 0.18
CA HIS A 265 -15.81 -13.94 0.07
C HIS A 265 -15.81 -12.43 0.36
N ARG A 266 -16.95 -11.86 0.74
CA ARG A 266 -17.12 -10.42 0.99
C ARG A 266 -16.93 -10.05 2.46
N VAL A 267 -16.31 -8.89 2.66
CA VAL A 267 -16.11 -8.20 3.94
C VAL A 267 -17.35 -8.15 4.81
N ASP A 268 -18.51 -7.86 4.22
CA ASP A 268 -19.72 -7.58 4.97
C ASP A 268 -20.32 -8.79 5.66
N VAL A 269 -20.17 -9.99 5.09
CA VAL A 269 -20.57 -11.24 5.76
C VAL A 269 -19.77 -11.39 7.05
N VAL A 270 -18.43 -11.36 6.97
CA VAL A 270 -17.58 -11.66 8.12
C VAL A 270 -17.64 -10.54 9.16
N GLY A 271 -17.74 -9.28 8.70
CA GLY A 271 -17.99 -8.14 9.58
C GLY A 271 -19.34 -8.23 10.31
N THR A 272 -20.38 -8.77 9.68
CA THR A 272 -21.70 -8.98 10.33
C THR A 272 -21.64 -10.10 11.36
N ILE A 273 -20.92 -11.20 11.08
CA ILE A 273 -20.77 -12.29 12.07
C ILE A 273 -20.00 -11.78 13.29
N LEU A 274 -18.92 -11.01 13.09
CA LEU A 274 -18.17 -10.42 14.21
C LEU A 274 -18.91 -9.28 14.93
N ASP A 275 -19.83 -8.58 14.26
CA ASP A 275 -20.77 -7.64 14.89
C ASP A 275 -21.81 -8.35 15.76
N GLY A 276 -22.31 -9.50 15.30
CA GLY A 276 -23.36 -10.25 15.99
C GLY A 276 -22.88 -11.15 17.13
N VAL A 277 -21.80 -11.89 16.91
CA VAL A 277 -21.22 -12.87 17.86
C VAL A 277 -20.05 -12.27 18.66
N GLY A 278 -19.50 -11.14 18.22
CA GLY A 278 -18.32 -10.54 18.84
C GLY A 278 -17.00 -11.25 18.48
N PRO A 279 -15.88 -10.85 19.11
CA PRO A 279 -14.55 -11.41 18.83
C PRO A 279 -14.43 -12.91 19.12
N ALA A 280 -15.32 -13.49 19.93
CA ALA A 280 -15.37 -14.92 20.21
C ALA A 280 -15.65 -15.78 18.96
N ALA A 281 -16.20 -15.21 17.88
CA ALA A 281 -16.32 -15.91 16.61
C ALA A 281 -15.00 -16.02 15.82
N ALA A 282 -13.94 -15.28 16.18
CA ALA A 282 -12.71 -15.30 15.39
C ALA A 282 -12.04 -16.70 15.31
N PRO A 283 -11.91 -17.50 16.39
CA PRO A 283 -11.33 -18.85 16.31
C PRO A 283 -12.08 -19.81 15.39
N ILE A 284 -13.42 -19.78 15.40
CA ILE A 284 -14.24 -20.63 14.52
C ILE A 284 -14.22 -20.14 13.07
N LEU A 285 -14.22 -18.83 12.84
CA LEU A 285 -14.09 -18.23 11.50
C LEU A 285 -12.73 -18.51 10.83
N VAL A 286 -11.68 -18.77 11.62
CA VAL A 286 -10.37 -19.24 11.12
C VAL A 286 -10.21 -20.76 11.12
N GLY A 287 -11.26 -21.51 11.46
CA GLY A 287 -11.30 -22.96 11.31
C GLY A 287 -11.34 -23.39 9.83
N PRO A 288 -10.90 -24.62 9.49
CA PRO A 288 -10.79 -25.07 8.10
C PRO A 288 -12.07 -24.90 7.28
N PHE A 289 -13.23 -25.22 7.87
CA PHE A 289 -14.55 -25.09 7.24
C PHE A 289 -14.86 -23.65 6.85
N TYR A 290 -14.78 -22.71 7.80
CA TYR A 290 -15.09 -21.30 7.52
C TYR A 290 -14.06 -20.65 6.60
N LEU A 291 -12.78 -21.05 6.67
CA LEU A 291 -11.78 -20.56 5.73
C LEU A 291 -12.05 -21.02 4.28
N GLU A 292 -12.56 -22.24 4.08
CA GLU A 292 -13.00 -22.70 2.74
C GLU A 292 -14.30 -22.01 2.30
N LEU A 293 -15.32 -21.98 3.17
CA LEU A 293 -16.64 -21.39 2.91
C LEU A 293 -16.54 -19.91 2.51
N LEU A 294 -15.81 -19.13 3.30
CA LEU A 294 -15.59 -17.70 3.09
C LEU A 294 -14.56 -17.43 1.97
N ARG A 295 -14.04 -18.48 1.30
CA ARG A 295 -12.91 -18.43 0.34
C ARG A 295 -11.74 -17.59 0.84
N LEU A 296 -11.49 -17.67 2.15
CA LEU A 296 -10.34 -17.08 2.80
C LEU A 296 -9.09 -17.93 2.52
N ASN A 297 -9.24 -19.23 2.27
CA ASN A 297 -8.17 -20.09 1.76
C ASN A 297 -8.18 -20.20 0.21
N ASP A 298 -7.00 -20.31 -0.37
CA ASP A 298 -6.75 -20.34 -1.82
C ASP A 298 -7.27 -21.65 -2.47
N ARG A 299 -8.36 -21.57 -3.24
CA ARG A 299 -8.81 -22.64 -4.18
C ARG A 299 -9.15 -22.13 -5.59
N ASP A 300 -8.91 -20.86 -5.90
CA ASP A 300 -9.12 -20.34 -7.25
C ASP A 300 -7.97 -20.76 -8.17
N LYS A 301 -8.28 -21.70 -9.07
CA LYS A 301 -7.33 -22.47 -9.90
C LYS A 301 -6.55 -21.63 -10.93
N PHE A 302 -6.73 -20.31 -10.97
CA PHE A 302 -6.07 -19.41 -11.89
C PHE A 302 -5.70 -18.07 -11.23
N ARG A 303 -4.39 -17.74 -11.30
CA ARG A 303 -3.68 -16.56 -10.76
C ARG A 303 -3.20 -16.69 -9.30
N TYR A 304 -1.94 -17.10 -9.18
CA TYR A 304 -1.07 -16.83 -8.03
C TYR A 304 -1.34 -15.47 -7.37
N ARG A 305 -1.65 -15.44 -6.04
CA ARG A 305 -0.97 -14.59 -5.02
C ARG A 305 -1.62 -14.48 -3.62
N HIS A 306 -2.79 -15.07 -3.36
CA HIS A 306 -3.58 -14.66 -2.18
C HIS A 306 -4.16 -15.83 -1.36
N ARG A 307 -3.29 -16.54 -0.60
CA ARG A 307 -3.70 -17.53 0.45
C ARG A 307 -4.64 -17.00 1.53
N LEU A 308 -4.79 -15.68 1.58
CA LEU A 308 -5.89 -14.92 2.15
C LEU A 308 -6.01 -13.68 1.26
N GLY A 309 -7.24 -13.37 0.85
CA GLY A 309 -7.57 -12.13 0.15
C GLY A 309 -7.25 -10.89 1.00
N VAL A 310 -7.23 -9.71 0.40
CA VAL A 310 -6.95 -8.44 1.12
C VAL A 310 -7.89 -8.27 2.32
N ASP A 311 -9.13 -8.72 2.18
CA ASP A 311 -10.18 -8.59 3.19
C ASP A 311 -10.09 -9.64 4.30
N GLY A 312 -9.67 -10.87 3.97
CA GLY A 312 -9.26 -11.85 4.97
C GLY A 312 -8.07 -11.39 5.81
N LEU A 313 -7.08 -10.76 5.19
CA LEU A 313 -5.93 -10.21 5.90
C LEU A 313 -6.32 -9.02 6.80
N ARG A 314 -7.31 -8.22 6.40
CA ARG A 314 -7.91 -7.16 7.25
C ARG A 314 -8.69 -7.73 8.43
N LEU A 315 -9.39 -8.86 8.25
CA LEU A 315 -10.08 -9.57 9.32
C LEU A 315 -9.13 -10.02 10.43
N LEU A 316 -8.10 -10.78 10.04
CA LEU A 316 -7.12 -11.33 10.99
C LEU A 316 -6.33 -10.22 11.70
N ALA A 317 -6.15 -9.07 11.04
CA ALA A 317 -5.54 -7.88 11.62
C ALA A 317 -6.43 -7.12 12.62
N ALA A 318 -7.76 -7.26 12.52
CA ALA A 318 -8.71 -6.59 13.39
C ALA A 318 -9.15 -7.46 14.58
N ALA A 319 -9.15 -8.79 14.42
CA ALA A 319 -9.64 -9.74 15.40
C ALA A 319 -8.67 -9.92 16.60
N PRO A 320 -9.11 -9.67 17.85
CA PRO A 320 -8.26 -9.72 19.05
C PRO A 320 -8.10 -11.16 19.61
N THR A 321 -7.65 -12.11 18.79
CA THR A 321 -7.42 -13.50 19.23
C THR A 321 -6.04 -14.03 18.81
N ASP A 322 -5.53 -15.00 19.55
CA ASP A 322 -4.22 -15.60 19.25
C ASP A 322 -4.29 -16.38 17.93
N GLU A 323 -5.42 -17.02 17.65
CA GLU A 323 -5.69 -17.81 16.46
C GLU A 323 -5.66 -16.93 15.21
N ALA A 324 -6.32 -15.76 15.27
CA ALA A 324 -6.30 -14.78 14.20
C ALA A 324 -4.89 -14.20 13.98
N PHE A 325 -4.18 -13.84 15.06
CA PHE A 325 -2.82 -13.32 14.98
C PHE A 325 -1.84 -14.35 14.43
N ARG A 326 -1.92 -15.60 14.89
CA ARG A 326 -1.11 -16.75 14.45
C ARG A 326 -1.35 -17.05 12.96
N LEU A 327 -2.60 -17.01 12.50
CA LEU A 327 -2.93 -17.17 11.08
C LEU A 327 -2.48 -15.95 10.24
N LEU A 328 -2.56 -14.72 10.76
CA LEU A 328 -2.00 -13.54 10.08
C LEU A 328 -0.48 -13.69 9.89
N CYS A 329 0.23 -14.12 10.92
CA CYS A 329 1.66 -14.43 10.86
C CYS A 329 1.97 -15.53 9.83
N ARG A 330 1.38 -16.73 9.96
CA ARG A 330 1.62 -17.86 9.03
C ARG A 330 1.21 -17.57 7.59
N SER A 331 0.13 -16.84 7.37
CA SER A 331 -0.31 -16.46 6.02
C SER A 331 0.56 -15.38 5.36
N THR A 332 1.28 -14.58 6.13
CA THR A 332 2.16 -13.51 5.61
C THR A 332 3.63 -13.90 5.55
N ILE A 333 4.14 -14.67 6.52
CA ILE A 333 5.56 -15.05 6.63
C ILE A 333 5.80 -16.50 6.18
N GLY A 334 4.92 -17.42 6.55
CA GLY A 334 4.91 -18.83 6.12
C GLY A 334 4.47 -19.07 4.65
N ALA A 335 4.27 -17.99 3.90
CA ALA A 335 4.02 -18.08 2.47
C ALA A 335 5.34 -18.35 1.70
N GLU A 336 5.28 -19.04 0.55
CA GLU A 336 6.46 -19.19 -0.35
C GLU A 336 7.04 -17.81 -0.74
N HIS A 337 6.16 -16.81 -0.80
CA HIS A 337 6.51 -15.41 -1.00
C HIS A 337 6.10 -14.65 0.27
N ALA A 338 7.07 -14.16 1.04
CA ALA A 338 6.81 -13.37 2.24
C ALA A 338 6.12 -12.04 1.88
N ARG A 339 5.02 -11.76 2.59
CA ARG A 339 4.13 -10.59 2.46
C ARG A 339 4.30 -9.65 3.66
N LEU A 340 5.55 -9.33 4.00
CA LEU A 340 5.91 -8.51 5.17
C LEU A 340 5.24 -7.13 5.17
N ALA A 341 4.97 -6.54 4.00
CA ALA A 341 4.23 -5.29 3.92
C ALA A 341 2.81 -5.40 4.49
N THR A 342 2.13 -6.53 4.26
CA THR A 342 0.79 -6.80 4.80
C THR A 342 0.83 -6.83 6.32
N LEU A 343 1.69 -7.66 6.91
CA LEU A 343 1.80 -7.79 8.37
C LEU A 343 2.18 -6.45 9.02
N LEU A 344 3.19 -5.76 8.49
CA LEU A 344 3.72 -4.53 9.09
C LEU A 344 2.83 -3.30 8.85
N LYS A 345 1.92 -3.32 7.87
CA LYS A 345 0.90 -2.26 7.66
C LYS A 345 -0.41 -2.56 8.37
N SER A 346 -0.65 -3.81 8.78
CA SER A 346 -1.90 -4.21 9.44
C SER A 346 -2.18 -3.47 10.75
N GLY A 347 -1.13 -2.97 11.42
CA GLY A 347 -1.21 -2.41 12.75
C GLY A 347 -1.33 -3.46 13.87
N ALA A 348 -1.54 -4.75 13.55
CA ALA A 348 -1.76 -5.80 14.55
C ALA A 348 -0.61 -5.88 15.58
N LEU A 349 0.64 -5.81 15.12
CA LEU A 349 1.85 -5.80 15.95
C LEU A 349 1.93 -4.63 16.95
N THR A 350 1.27 -3.50 16.67
CA THR A 350 1.26 -2.31 17.54
C THR A 350 -0.05 -2.16 18.31
N ARG A 351 -1.13 -2.77 17.83
CA ARG A 351 -2.45 -2.81 18.48
C ARG A 351 -2.52 -3.90 19.55
N PHE A 352 -1.85 -5.03 19.29
CA PHE A 352 -1.81 -6.19 20.17
C PHE A 352 -0.36 -6.54 20.59
N PRO A 353 0.41 -5.63 21.21
CA PRO A 353 1.83 -5.84 21.50
C PRO A 353 2.12 -7.00 22.47
N VAL A 354 1.32 -7.23 23.51
CA VAL A 354 1.45 -8.37 24.43
C VAL A 354 1.15 -9.68 23.71
N ARG A 355 0.07 -9.71 22.91
CA ARG A 355 -0.26 -10.85 22.04
C ARG A 355 0.85 -11.13 21.03
N ALA A 356 1.45 -10.10 20.45
CA ALA A 356 2.59 -10.22 19.55
C ALA A 356 3.79 -10.88 20.24
N LEU A 357 4.14 -10.48 21.47
CA LEU A 357 5.22 -11.12 22.22
C LEU A 357 4.93 -12.62 22.45
N ARG A 358 3.70 -12.98 22.84
CA ARG A 358 3.30 -14.38 23.07
C ARG A 358 3.32 -15.22 21.79
N VAL A 359 2.61 -14.77 20.74
CA VAL A 359 2.43 -15.54 19.50
C VAL A 359 3.69 -15.58 18.64
N LEU A 360 4.51 -14.52 18.61
CA LEU A 360 5.79 -14.56 17.89
C LEU A 360 6.76 -15.54 18.57
N HIS A 361 6.83 -15.55 19.90
CA HIS A 361 7.67 -16.50 20.65
C HIS A 361 7.26 -17.96 20.41
N GLU A 362 5.96 -18.26 20.45
CA GLU A 362 5.44 -19.59 20.09
C GLU A 362 5.88 -19.99 18.67
N LEU A 363 5.79 -19.06 17.71
CA LEU A 363 6.13 -19.30 16.32
C LEU A 363 7.65 -19.39 16.04
N GLU A 364 8.53 -18.88 16.91
CA GLU A 364 10.00 -19.09 16.82
C GLU A 364 10.37 -20.58 16.82
N SER A 365 9.59 -21.40 17.55
CA SER A 365 9.85 -22.84 17.75
C SER A 365 8.85 -23.75 17.02
N ALA A 366 7.90 -23.17 16.30
CA ALA A 366 6.85 -23.94 15.64
C ALA A 366 7.35 -24.62 14.35
N PRO A 367 6.80 -25.79 13.97
CA PRO A 367 7.09 -26.40 12.68
C PRO A 367 6.78 -25.45 11.53
N LEU A 368 7.66 -25.47 10.50
CA LEU A 368 7.49 -24.72 9.25
C LEU A 368 6.08 -24.93 8.68
N SER A 369 5.46 -23.87 8.22
CA SER A 369 4.21 -24.00 7.47
C SER A 369 4.50 -24.60 6.09
N THR A 370 3.86 -25.74 5.82
CA THR A 370 3.83 -26.38 4.50
C THR A 370 2.54 -26.00 3.78
N HIS A 371 2.56 -26.09 2.46
CA HIS A 371 1.35 -26.06 1.64
C HIS A 371 1.57 -26.91 0.38
N GLU A 372 0.51 -27.56 -0.07
CA GLU A 372 0.48 -28.21 -1.37
C GLU A 372 0.32 -27.16 -2.48
N ASN A 373 1.19 -27.20 -3.47
CA ASN A 373 1.04 -26.41 -4.69
C ASN A 373 0.41 -27.31 -5.77
N GLU A 374 -0.93 -27.34 -5.79
CA GLU A 374 -1.72 -28.16 -6.74
C GLU A 374 -1.29 -27.95 -8.21
N HIS A 375 -0.93 -26.72 -8.58
CA HIS A 375 -0.58 -26.35 -9.96
C HIS A 375 0.73 -26.99 -10.45
N TRP A 376 1.74 -27.09 -9.58
CA TRP A 376 3.02 -27.73 -9.91
C TRP A 376 3.16 -29.16 -9.37
N LYS A 377 2.13 -29.68 -8.68
CA LYS A 377 2.17 -30.95 -7.92
C LYS A 377 3.37 -31.03 -6.97
N ARG A 378 3.75 -29.90 -6.37
CA ARG A 378 4.81 -29.84 -5.35
C ARG A 378 4.16 -29.91 -3.98
N GLN A 379 4.42 -30.99 -3.27
CA GLN A 379 4.16 -31.10 -1.84
C GLN A 379 5.20 -30.27 -1.06
N ASP A 380 4.84 -29.86 0.15
CA ASP A 380 5.73 -29.31 1.17
C ASP A 380 6.58 -28.09 0.80
N VAL A 381 6.02 -27.17 0.00
CA VAL A 381 6.66 -25.87 -0.21
C VAL A 381 6.52 -25.04 1.08
N SER A 382 7.62 -24.52 1.60
CA SER A 382 7.71 -23.75 2.86
C SER A 382 8.67 -22.56 2.71
N ASN A 383 8.66 -21.63 3.68
CA ASN A 383 9.66 -20.57 3.78
C ASN A 383 10.74 -20.97 4.81
N PRO A 384 12.01 -21.23 4.39
CA PRO A 384 13.06 -21.65 5.33
C PRO A 384 13.47 -20.60 6.38
N ASP A 385 13.13 -19.32 6.19
CA ASP A 385 13.40 -18.25 7.17
C ASP A 385 12.20 -18.01 8.09
N GLU A 386 11.09 -18.74 7.95
CA GLU A 386 9.88 -18.48 8.73
C GLU A 386 10.15 -18.36 10.25
N PRO A 387 10.86 -19.30 10.92
CA PRO A 387 11.13 -19.22 12.35
C PRO A 387 12.04 -18.05 12.72
N SER A 388 13.11 -17.81 11.95
CA SER A 388 14.08 -16.74 12.21
C SER A 388 13.52 -15.35 11.93
N ILE A 389 12.55 -15.21 11.01
CA ILE A 389 11.78 -13.96 10.83
C ILE A 389 10.88 -13.71 12.05
N TYR A 390 10.27 -14.73 12.65
CA TYR A 390 9.51 -14.54 13.89
C TYR A 390 10.42 -14.13 15.05
N THR A 391 11.62 -14.72 15.19
CA THR A 391 12.66 -14.26 16.14
C THR A 391 13.04 -12.79 15.93
N ASP A 392 13.30 -12.39 14.69
CA ASP A 392 13.64 -11.00 14.37
C ASP A 392 12.51 -10.02 14.70
N LEU A 393 11.25 -10.43 14.48
CA LEU A 393 10.07 -9.62 14.81
C LEU A 393 9.77 -9.60 16.32
N LEU A 394 10.04 -10.67 17.05
CA LEU A 394 9.95 -10.69 18.52
C LEU A 394 10.99 -9.75 19.12
N GLY A 395 12.26 -9.92 18.73
CA GLY A 395 13.36 -9.07 19.16
C GLY A 395 13.18 -7.60 18.80
N ARG A 396 12.58 -7.33 17.63
CA ARG A 396 12.12 -5.98 17.27
C ARG A 396 11.15 -5.40 18.30
N GLN A 397 10.11 -6.13 18.72
CA GLN A 397 9.13 -5.61 19.68
C GLN A 397 9.76 -5.36 21.05
N VAL A 398 10.57 -6.32 21.53
CA VAL A 398 11.25 -6.23 22.82
C VAL A 398 12.19 -5.03 22.89
N LEU A 399 12.98 -4.80 21.84
CA LEU A 399 14.04 -3.77 21.83
C LEU A 399 13.56 -2.40 21.33
N ALA A 400 12.39 -2.30 20.69
CA ALA A 400 11.87 -1.01 20.19
C ALA A 400 11.48 -0.05 21.32
N ASP A 401 10.79 -0.54 22.36
CA ASP A 401 10.45 0.23 23.56
C ASP A 401 10.74 -0.60 24.82
N PRO A 402 11.82 -0.28 25.57
CA PRO A 402 12.18 -0.98 26.80
C PRO A 402 11.09 -0.99 27.89
N ARG A 403 10.08 -0.13 27.79
CA ARG A 403 8.94 -0.09 28.73
C ARG A 403 7.91 -1.18 28.45
N LEU A 404 7.83 -1.71 27.23
CA LEU A 404 6.86 -2.74 26.86
C LEU A 404 7.10 -4.06 27.62
N PRO A 405 8.31 -4.65 27.66
CA PRO A 405 8.60 -5.81 28.49
C PRO A 405 8.19 -5.67 29.97
N ALA A 406 8.46 -4.49 30.55
CA ALA A 406 8.13 -4.21 31.96
C ALA A 406 6.61 -4.04 32.19
N ALA A 407 5.90 -3.40 31.26
CA ALA A 407 4.44 -3.23 31.35
C ALA A 407 3.67 -4.52 31.08
N ALA A 408 4.21 -5.41 30.23
CA ALA A 408 3.58 -6.67 29.84
C ALA A 408 3.88 -7.84 30.78
N ALA A 409 4.82 -7.70 31.72
CA ALA A 409 5.39 -8.81 32.49
C ALA A 409 4.34 -9.74 33.13
N ASP A 410 3.32 -9.18 33.80
CA ASP A 410 2.30 -9.97 34.52
C ASP A 410 1.27 -10.63 33.59
N LEU A 411 1.25 -10.25 32.31
CA LEU A 411 0.34 -10.77 31.27
C LEU A 411 0.99 -11.87 30.40
N LEU A 412 2.29 -12.12 30.58
CA LEU A 412 3.07 -13.02 29.73
C LEU A 412 3.35 -14.38 30.42
N PRO A 413 3.22 -15.51 29.67
CA PRO A 413 3.70 -16.82 30.12
C PRO A 413 5.16 -16.77 30.59
N SER A 414 5.55 -17.68 31.49
CA SER A 414 6.92 -17.76 32.02
C SER A 414 7.97 -17.89 30.90
N GLY A 415 7.79 -18.84 29.98
CA GLY A 415 8.69 -19.02 28.84
C GLY A 415 8.87 -17.75 27.99
N THR A 416 7.77 -17.04 27.69
CA THR A 416 7.85 -15.76 26.98
C THR A 416 8.59 -14.70 27.78
N ARG A 417 8.37 -14.60 29.10
CA ARG A 417 9.11 -13.67 29.97
C ARG A 417 10.60 -13.95 29.98
N ASP A 418 10.99 -15.22 30.07
CA ASP A 418 12.39 -15.62 30.13
C ASP A 418 13.09 -15.40 28.78
N ARG A 419 12.43 -15.68 27.66
CA ARG A 419 12.90 -15.30 26.32
C ARG A 419 13.05 -13.78 26.16
N VAL A 420 12.09 -13.00 26.64
CA VAL A 420 12.16 -11.53 26.60
C VAL A 420 13.33 -11.00 27.44
N ARG A 421 13.59 -11.59 28.61
CA ARG A 421 14.76 -11.28 29.45
C ARG A 421 16.08 -11.63 28.76
N GLU A 422 16.16 -12.80 28.12
CA GLU A 422 17.32 -13.24 27.34
C GLU A 422 17.65 -12.26 26.20
N ILE A 423 16.64 -11.83 25.43
CA ILE A 423 16.81 -10.84 24.34
C ILE A 423 17.34 -9.50 24.89
N VAL A 424 16.85 -9.05 26.04
CA VAL A 424 17.35 -7.81 26.69
C VAL A 424 18.78 -8.00 27.22
N ALA A 425 19.06 -9.11 27.92
CA ALA A 425 20.36 -9.38 28.53
C ALA A 425 21.50 -9.58 27.50
N THR A 426 21.17 -10.14 26.34
CA THR A 426 22.11 -10.31 25.21
C THR A 426 22.23 -9.08 24.31
N GLY A 427 21.47 -8.01 24.57
CA GLY A 427 21.40 -6.84 23.69
C GLY A 427 20.84 -7.14 22.29
N GLY A 428 20.15 -8.27 22.13
CA GLY A 428 19.64 -8.75 20.85
C GLY A 428 20.68 -9.47 19.97
N ALA A 429 21.67 -10.15 20.57
CA ALA A 429 22.63 -10.97 19.82
C ALA A 429 21.92 -11.97 18.88
N GLY A 430 22.45 -12.15 17.68
CA GLY A 430 21.88 -13.00 16.63
C GLY A 430 20.73 -12.38 15.83
N LEU A 431 20.04 -11.35 16.35
CA LEU A 431 18.88 -10.76 15.69
C LEU A 431 19.19 -10.13 14.32
N GLY A 432 18.17 -10.04 13.48
CA GLY A 432 18.23 -9.61 12.09
C GLY A 432 18.62 -10.72 11.12
N ALA A 433 18.85 -11.95 11.59
CA ALA A 433 19.33 -13.06 10.78
C ALA A 433 18.28 -13.56 9.77
N GLY A 434 17.01 -13.67 10.17
CA GLY A 434 15.94 -14.16 9.30
C GLY A 434 15.55 -13.16 8.22
N LEU A 435 15.45 -11.87 8.57
CA LEU A 435 15.20 -10.79 7.64
C LEU A 435 16.37 -10.59 6.66
N ALA A 436 17.62 -10.74 7.13
CA ALA A 436 18.80 -10.71 6.27
C ALA A 436 18.84 -11.92 5.32
N GLY A 437 18.56 -13.14 5.81
CA GLY A 437 18.47 -14.35 4.99
C GLY A 437 17.39 -14.25 3.91
N LEU A 438 16.23 -13.67 4.25
CA LEU A 438 15.13 -13.47 3.32
C LEU A 438 15.50 -12.51 2.19
N LEU A 439 16.19 -11.42 2.55
CA LEU A 439 16.72 -10.45 1.61
C LEU A 439 17.77 -11.09 0.69
N ASP A 440 18.71 -11.87 1.22
CA ASP A 440 19.76 -12.53 0.42
C ASP A 440 19.16 -13.55 -0.56
N ARG A 441 18.22 -14.38 -0.10
CA ARG A 441 17.55 -15.36 -0.97
C ARG A 441 16.70 -14.70 -2.04
N HIS A 442 16.09 -13.54 -1.76
CA HIS A 442 15.37 -12.76 -2.76
C HIS A 442 16.28 -12.35 -3.94
N ASP A 443 17.50 -11.90 -3.64
CA ASP A 443 18.45 -11.44 -4.66
C ASP A 443 19.06 -12.63 -5.42
N ALA A 444 19.51 -13.65 -4.67
CA ALA A 444 20.15 -14.85 -5.23
C ALA A 444 19.22 -15.63 -6.18
N GLN A 445 17.90 -15.55 -6.00
CA GLN A 445 16.91 -16.23 -6.83
C GLN A 445 15.86 -15.25 -7.39
N SER A 446 16.32 -14.25 -8.13
CA SER A 446 15.49 -13.22 -8.77
C SER A 446 14.27 -13.73 -9.58
N TYR A 447 14.31 -14.97 -10.06
CA TYR A 447 13.19 -15.62 -10.77
C TYR A 447 12.10 -16.18 -9.83
N ARG A 448 12.45 -16.53 -8.58
CA ARG A 448 11.56 -17.16 -7.59
C ARG A 448 10.92 -16.16 -6.61
N LYS A 449 11.45 -14.94 -6.51
CA LYS A 449 10.85 -13.78 -5.81
C LYS A 449 10.27 -14.08 -4.42
N PHE A 450 11.13 -14.42 -3.45
CA PHE A 450 10.73 -14.66 -2.05
C PHE A 450 10.02 -13.47 -1.34
N LEU A 451 9.98 -12.28 -1.94
CA LEU A 451 9.23 -11.12 -1.46
C LEU A 451 8.21 -10.75 -2.55
N GLY A 452 6.95 -10.55 -2.15
CA GLY A 452 5.83 -10.38 -3.09
C GLY A 452 5.91 -9.11 -3.95
N SER A 453 6.56 -8.06 -3.43
CA SER A 453 6.65 -6.74 -4.05
C SER A 453 7.89 -5.94 -3.58
N ALA A 454 8.20 -4.84 -4.27
CA ALA A 454 9.23 -3.88 -3.83
C ALA A 454 8.85 -3.16 -2.51
N ASP A 455 7.56 -3.12 -2.14
CA ASP A 455 7.14 -2.62 -0.83
C ASP A 455 7.40 -3.67 0.26
N ASP A 456 7.27 -4.98 -0.02
CA ASP A 456 7.69 -6.04 0.91
C ASP A 456 9.20 -5.98 1.19
N GLU A 457 10.02 -5.81 0.15
CA GLU A 457 11.48 -5.61 0.28
C GLU A 457 11.81 -4.39 1.14
N LYS A 458 11.23 -3.22 0.81
CA LYS A 458 11.39 -2.00 1.60
C LYS A 458 10.95 -2.18 3.05
N ARG A 459 9.93 -3.00 3.30
CA ARG A 459 9.38 -3.29 4.64
C ARG A 459 10.24 -4.29 5.41
N ALA A 460 10.86 -5.26 4.75
CA ALA A 460 11.87 -6.15 5.33
C ALA A 460 13.11 -5.36 5.77
N ILE A 461 13.65 -4.51 4.88
CA ILE A 461 14.77 -3.60 5.19
C ILE A 461 14.42 -2.66 6.34
N GLY A 462 13.24 -2.04 6.30
CA GLY A 462 12.75 -1.17 7.37
C GLY A 462 12.47 -1.90 8.68
N ALA A 463 12.16 -3.19 8.65
CA ALA A 463 12.04 -4.02 9.84
C ALA A 463 13.41 -4.33 10.44
N LEU A 464 14.37 -4.74 9.63
CA LEU A 464 15.76 -4.98 10.05
C LEU A 464 16.36 -3.71 10.70
N ALA A 465 16.17 -2.54 10.08
CA ALA A 465 16.61 -1.24 10.61
C ALA A 465 15.89 -0.82 11.90
N SER A 466 14.71 -1.36 12.18
CA SER A 466 13.98 -1.05 13.41
C SER A 466 14.45 -1.86 14.62
N ILE A 467 15.16 -2.98 14.43
CA ILE A 467 15.75 -3.78 15.51
C ILE A 467 16.92 -3.00 16.13
N ARG A 468 16.90 -2.79 17.46
CA ARG A 468 17.98 -2.10 18.20
C ARG A 468 19.02 -3.11 18.71
N ALA A 469 19.63 -3.84 17.78
CA ALA A 469 20.70 -4.81 18.02
C ALA A 469 21.93 -4.50 17.14
N ASP A 470 23.13 -4.80 17.62
CA ASP A 470 24.38 -4.49 16.90
C ASP A 470 24.52 -5.35 15.63
N ASP A 471 24.22 -6.64 15.74
CA ASP A 471 24.19 -7.57 14.60
C ASP A 471 23.21 -7.13 13.51
N ALA A 472 22.01 -6.68 13.89
CA ALA A 472 21.01 -6.19 12.95
C ALA A 472 21.48 -4.93 12.19
N PHE A 473 22.18 -4.02 12.88
CA PHE A 473 22.81 -2.87 12.25
C PHE A 473 23.96 -3.29 11.33
N GLY A 474 24.83 -4.21 11.77
CA GLY A 474 25.92 -4.78 10.97
C GLY A 474 25.41 -5.41 9.68
N ARG A 475 24.31 -6.19 9.74
CA ARG A 475 23.66 -6.81 8.57
C ARG A 475 23.11 -5.78 7.57
N LEU A 476 22.79 -4.55 7.98
CA LEU A 476 22.43 -3.47 7.05
C LEU A 476 23.67 -2.85 6.40
N VAL A 477 24.76 -2.67 7.15
CA VAL A 477 26.04 -2.19 6.61
C VAL A 477 26.58 -3.16 5.56
N ASP A 478 26.46 -4.48 5.79
CA ASP A 478 26.80 -5.52 4.81
C ASP A 478 25.99 -5.45 3.50
N ARG A 479 24.86 -4.74 3.50
CA ARG A 479 23.94 -4.58 2.36
C ARG A 479 23.81 -3.12 1.92
N VAL A 480 24.80 -2.28 2.23
CA VAL A 480 24.76 -0.82 2.01
C VAL A 480 24.52 -0.41 0.54
N ASP A 481 24.90 -1.25 -0.42
CA ASP A 481 24.72 -0.98 -1.85
C ASP A 481 23.39 -1.52 -2.42
N ARG A 482 22.57 -2.17 -1.59
CA ARG A 482 21.23 -2.62 -1.95
C ARG A 482 20.26 -1.44 -1.95
N ASN A 483 19.32 -1.47 -2.90
CA ASN A 483 18.19 -0.53 -2.95
C ASN A 483 17.49 -0.42 -1.59
N HIS A 484 17.10 0.80 -1.23
CA HIS A 484 16.41 1.14 0.02
C HIS A 484 17.18 0.94 1.34
N VAL A 485 18.36 0.30 1.34
CA VAL A 485 19.14 0.09 2.58
C VAL A 485 19.71 1.39 3.13
N ARG A 486 20.43 2.20 2.34
CA ARG A 486 21.05 3.45 2.86
C ARG A 486 20.05 4.40 3.55
N PRO A 487 18.85 4.69 3.00
CA PRO A 487 17.84 5.48 3.73
C PRO A 487 17.42 4.88 5.07
N ALA A 488 17.29 3.55 5.16
CA ALA A 488 16.92 2.86 6.40
C ALA A 488 18.08 2.85 7.41
N LEU A 489 19.31 2.65 6.94
CA LEU A 489 20.54 2.71 7.73
C LEU A 489 20.75 4.10 8.34
N LEU A 490 20.59 5.18 7.56
CA LEU A 490 20.66 6.56 8.06
C LEU A 490 19.56 6.86 9.10
N THR A 491 18.34 6.36 8.88
CA THR A 491 17.24 6.49 9.86
C THR A 491 17.58 5.77 11.17
N ALA A 492 18.17 4.58 11.10
CA ALA A 492 18.62 3.83 12.28
C ALA A 492 19.80 4.54 12.97
N ALA A 493 20.74 5.10 12.20
CA ALA A 493 21.90 5.80 12.73
C ALA A 493 21.55 7.07 13.48
N LYS A 494 20.60 7.86 12.98
CA LYS A 494 20.05 9.02 13.70
C LYS A 494 19.32 8.64 14.99
N ARG A 495 18.68 7.46 15.03
CA ARG A 495 17.97 6.95 16.22
C ARG A 495 18.93 6.41 17.30
N ASP A 496 20.05 5.81 16.89
CA ASP A 496 21.02 5.16 17.76
C ASP A 496 22.48 5.53 17.37
N PRO A 497 22.96 6.77 17.61
CA PRO A 497 24.23 7.24 17.06
C PRO A 497 25.47 6.47 17.53
N GLU A 498 25.53 6.08 18.80
CA GLU A 498 26.62 5.26 19.36
C GLU A 498 26.70 3.87 18.70
N ARG A 499 25.53 3.26 18.45
CA ARG A 499 25.43 1.95 17.78
C ARG A 499 25.88 2.04 16.33
N ALA A 500 25.48 3.11 15.64
CA ALA A 500 25.93 3.35 14.29
C ALA A 500 27.42 3.63 14.20
N LEU A 501 28.00 4.36 15.15
CA LEU A 501 29.46 4.55 15.24
C LEU A 501 30.17 3.19 15.36
N ARG A 502 29.79 2.36 16.34
CA ARG A 502 30.37 1.02 16.55
C ARG A 502 30.21 0.12 15.31
N GLY A 503 29.00 0.05 14.74
CA GLY A 503 28.71 -0.77 13.57
C GLY A 503 29.37 -0.32 12.27
N LEU A 504 29.56 0.99 12.07
CA LEU A 504 30.29 1.54 10.92
C LEU A 504 31.80 1.36 11.09
N LEU A 505 32.37 1.62 12.28
CA LEU A 505 33.80 1.41 12.55
C LEU A 505 34.23 -0.04 12.33
N ALA A 506 33.43 -1.00 12.80
CA ALA A 506 33.69 -2.43 12.66
C ALA A 506 33.69 -2.94 11.19
N LYS A 507 33.12 -2.19 10.25
CA LYS A 507 32.95 -2.60 8.84
C LYS A 507 33.51 -1.61 7.82
N ALA A 508 34.01 -0.45 8.24
CA ALA A 508 34.64 0.52 7.35
C ALA A 508 36.00 0.00 6.86
N THR A 509 36.04 -0.64 5.70
CA THR A 509 37.29 -1.02 5.01
C THR A 509 37.62 -0.09 3.84
N GLY A 510 36.65 0.70 3.38
CA GLY A 510 36.78 1.68 2.31
C GLY A 510 35.43 2.05 1.71
N GLY A 511 35.44 2.79 0.60
CA GLY A 511 34.26 3.09 -0.22
C GLY A 511 33.07 3.68 0.55
N THR A 512 31.87 3.24 0.20
CA THR A 512 30.59 3.72 0.76
C THR A 512 30.57 3.73 2.29
N VAL A 513 31.08 2.68 2.95
CA VAL A 513 31.00 2.56 4.42
C VAL A 513 31.92 3.55 5.11
N ALA A 514 33.10 3.83 4.53
CA ALA A 514 34.00 4.85 5.05
C ALA A 514 33.42 6.28 4.88
N GLU A 515 32.75 6.56 3.75
CA GLU A 515 32.03 7.83 3.54
C GLU A 515 30.90 8.01 4.56
N LEU A 516 30.10 6.96 4.79
CA LEU A 516 29.04 6.98 5.82
C LEU A 516 29.58 7.14 7.23
N LEU A 517 30.70 6.49 7.58
CA LEU A 517 31.37 6.69 8.87
C LEU A 517 31.82 8.14 9.05
N ARG A 518 32.50 8.72 8.05
CA ARG A 518 32.93 10.13 8.08
C ARG A 518 31.75 11.07 8.28
N ASN A 519 30.70 10.89 7.48
CA ASN A 519 29.49 11.71 7.56
C ASN A 519 28.76 11.56 8.91
N HIS A 520 28.70 10.34 9.47
CA HIS A 520 28.09 10.07 10.78
C HIS A 520 28.85 10.75 11.92
N VAL A 521 30.19 10.64 11.93
CA VAL A 521 31.06 11.26 12.94
C VAL A 521 30.88 12.78 12.96
N LEU A 522 30.80 13.40 11.79
CA LEU A 522 30.61 14.85 11.64
C LEU A 522 29.18 15.32 11.96
N ALA A 523 28.17 14.46 11.81
CA ALA A 523 26.77 14.79 12.10
C ALA A 523 26.43 14.70 13.60
N HIS A 524 27.15 13.88 14.36
CA HIS A 524 26.83 13.53 15.75
C HIS A 524 28.03 13.65 16.72
N PRO A 525 28.73 14.79 16.77
CA PRO A 525 29.98 14.94 17.55
C PRO A 525 29.81 14.60 19.04
N ASP A 526 28.71 15.02 19.67
CA ASP A 526 28.46 14.78 21.11
C ASP A 526 28.28 13.29 21.41
N GLY A 527 27.43 12.61 20.63
CA GLY A 527 27.21 11.16 20.75
C GLY A 527 28.39 10.30 20.29
N VAL A 528 29.32 10.87 19.50
CA VAL A 528 30.63 10.27 19.26
C VAL A 528 31.49 10.39 20.51
N ALA A 529 31.62 11.58 21.09
CA ALA A 529 32.48 11.84 22.25
C ALA A 529 32.12 10.95 23.46
N GLU A 530 30.82 10.76 23.74
CA GLU A 530 30.37 9.81 24.77
C GLU A 530 30.78 8.37 24.44
N ALA A 531 30.59 7.93 23.20
CA ALA A 531 30.93 6.58 22.75
C ALA A 531 32.45 6.31 22.69
N LEU A 532 33.30 7.30 22.38
CA LEU A 532 34.76 7.15 22.29
C LEU A 532 35.36 6.53 23.56
N SER A 533 34.80 6.87 24.73
CA SER A 533 35.22 6.37 26.04
C SER A 533 35.09 4.84 26.19
N ALA A 534 34.17 4.21 25.46
CA ALA A 534 33.86 2.79 25.50
C ALA A 534 34.47 1.98 24.33
N LEU A 535 35.20 2.64 23.43
CA LEU A 535 35.91 2.00 22.31
C LEU A 535 37.31 1.55 22.72
N ASP A 536 37.81 0.52 22.05
CA ASP A 536 39.21 0.10 22.11
C ASP A 536 40.13 1.10 21.38
N GLU A 537 41.41 1.12 21.76
CA GLU A 537 42.39 2.13 21.35
C GLU A 537 42.47 2.36 19.82
N PRO A 538 42.66 1.33 18.95
CA PRO A 538 42.77 1.56 17.51
C PRO A 538 41.45 2.02 16.89
N THR A 539 40.32 1.59 17.43
CA THR A 539 38.99 2.00 16.99
C THR A 539 38.69 3.46 17.37
N ARG A 540 39.13 3.89 18.56
CA ARG A 540 39.03 5.28 19.03
C ARG A 540 39.90 6.22 18.20
N ALA A 541 41.19 5.91 18.04
CA ALA A 541 42.13 6.71 17.26
C ALA A 541 41.66 6.92 15.81
N ARG A 542 40.97 5.93 15.23
CA ARG A 542 40.38 6.03 13.89
C ARG A 542 39.20 7.02 13.83
N ALA A 543 38.35 7.07 14.85
CA ALA A 543 37.26 8.04 14.91
C ALA A 543 37.76 9.46 15.21
N GLU A 544 38.79 9.58 16.07
CA GLU A 544 39.47 10.84 16.37
C GLU A 544 40.20 11.43 15.16
N ALA A 545 40.85 10.60 14.33
CA ALA A 545 41.45 11.05 13.07
C ALA A 545 40.42 11.68 12.11
N ILE A 546 39.20 11.12 12.05
CA ILE A 546 38.09 11.66 11.22
C ILE A 546 37.60 13.01 11.75
N LEU A 547 37.59 13.21 13.07
CA LEU A 547 37.31 14.52 13.68
C LEU A 547 38.43 15.51 13.34
N GLY A 548 39.69 15.10 13.51
CA GLY A 548 40.89 15.89 13.20
C GLY A 548 40.99 16.36 11.75
N ASP A 549 40.64 15.51 10.78
CA ASP A 549 40.62 15.84 9.33
C ASP A 549 39.68 16.99 8.96
N VAL A 550 38.73 17.35 9.84
CA VAL A 550 37.81 18.50 9.66
C VAL A 550 38.11 19.65 10.62
N THR A 551 38.94 19.41 11.64
CA THR A 551 39.50 20.43 12.53
C THR A 551 41.02 20.42 12.47
N SER A 552 41.60 20.96 11.40
CA SER A 552 43.02 21.35 11.39
C SER A 552 43.32 22.24 12.61
N PRO A 553 44.26 21.86 13.48
CA PRO A 553 44.56 22.61 14.69
C PRO A 553 45.25 23.93 14.33
N GLY A 554 44.50 25.03 14.33
CA GLY A 554 45.02 26.36 14.00
C GLY A 554 43.96 27.46 13.88
N THR A 555 42.74 27.12 13.47
CA THR A 555 41.64 28.11 13.38
C THR A 555 40.72 27.99 14.60
N PRO A 556 40.51 29.07 15.38
CA PRO A 556 39.41 29.14 16.35
C PRO A 556 38.06 28.87 15.67
N VAL A 557 37.01 28.64 16.45
CA VAL A 557 35.63 28.61 15.93
C VAL A 557 35.30 29.99 15.36
N ALA A 558 35.54 30.18 14.06
CA ALA A 558 35.40 31.47 13.43
C ALA A 558 33.94 31.93 13.52
N GLU A 559 33.75 33.14 14.06
CA GLU A 559 32.49 33.90 14.00
C GLU A 559 32.26 34.41 12.58
N GLY A 560 32.20 33.49 11.61
CA GLY A 560 32.05 33.84 10.20
C GLY A 560 30.79 34.66 9.94
N ALA A 561 30.75 35.32 8.79
CA ALA A 561 29.69 36.27 8.49
C ALA A 561 28.29 35.63 8.56
N THR A 562 27.34 36.36 9.14
CA THR A 562 25.91 35.98 9.12
C THR A 562 25.11 37.14 8.52
N PRO A 563 24.93 37.15 7.19
CA PRO A 563 24.15 38.18 6.50
C PRO A 563 22.74 38.33 7.10
N PRO A 564 22.12 39.54 7.06
CA PRO A 564 20.80 39.77 7.65
C PRO A 564 19.70 38.82 7.15
N VAL A 565 19.75 38.42 5.88
CA VAL A 565 18.84 37.43 5.26
C VAL A 565 18.97 36.02 5.84
N LEU A 566 20.11 35.70 6.46
CA LEU A 566 20.42 34.43 7.14
C LEU A 566 20.46 34.56 8.68
N ALA A 567 20.13 35.73 9.24
CA ALA A 567 20.18 36.01 10.69
C ALA A 567 18.95 35.45 11.47
N GLY A 568 18.28 34.43 10.93
CA GLY A 568 17.08 33.83 11.53
C GLY A 568 16.38 32.87 10.56
N PRO A 569 15.19 32.34 10.91
CA PRO A 569 14.42 31.49 10.02
C PRO A 569 13.93 32.28 8.77
N PRO A 570 13.71 31.61 7.62
CA PRO A 570 13.20 32.25 6.40
C PRO A 570 11.95 33.10 6.64
N ARG A 571 11.82 34.25 5.98
CA ARG A 571 10.70 35.19 6.15
C ARG A 571 9.90 35.37 4.86
N GLY A 572 8.59 35.19 4.94
CA GLY A 572 7.69 35.36 3.80
C GLY A 572 7.49 36.83 3.41
N SER A 573 6.76 37.07 2.31
CA SER A 573 6.52 38.41 1.74
C SER A 573 5.93 39.44 2.71
N GLY A 574 5.25 39.01 3.77
CA GLY A 574 4.75 39.86 4.85
C GLY A 574 5.68 39.99 6.08
N GLY A 575 6.98 39.71 5.94
CA GLY A 575 8.00 39.81 7.01
C GLY A 575 7.92 38.75 8.13
N LYS A 576 6.84 37.97 8.18
CA LYS A 576 6.60 36.87 9.14
C LYS A 576 7.51 35.68 8.85
N ALA A 577 8.01 35.04 9.91
CA ALA A 577 8.78 33.80 9.80
C ALA A 577 7.94 32.67 9.18
N VAL A 578 8.52 31.99 8.20
CA VAL A 578 8.00 30.77 7.59
C VAL A 578 8.49 29.58 8.40
N ARG A 579 7.59 28.65 8.71
CA ARG A 579 7.98 27.37 9.32
C ARG A 579 8.71 26.52 8.30
N ALA A 580 10.05 26.52 8.35
CA ALA A 580 10.86 25.60 7.59
C ALA A 580 10.59 24.14 8.03
N PRO A 581 10.64 23.17 7.10
CA PRO A 581 10.67 21.75 7.47
C PRO A 581 12.02 21.39 8.10
N ASP A 582 12.05 20.33 8.91
CA ASP A 582 13.30 19.81 9.46
C ASP A 582 14.27 19.41 8.33
N LEU A 583 15.56 19.70 8.51
CA LEU A 583 16.58 19.35 7.54
C LEU A 583 16.72 17.81 7.43
N PRO A 584 16.94 17.27 6.21
CA PRO A 584 16.97 15.81 6.02
C PRO A 584 18.13 15.12 6.73
N ASP A 585 17.89 13.92 7.26
CA ASP A 585 18.86 13.10 8.01
C ASP A 585 20.14 12.72 7.23
N TRP A 586 20.16 12.89 5.90
CA TRP A 586 21.33 12.65 5.06
C TRP A 586 22.25 13.88 4.91
N LEU A 587 21.81 15.06 5.35
CA LEU A 587 22.53 16.32 5.16
C LEU A 587 23.47 16.60 6.34
N VAL A 588 24.77 16.50 6.08
CA VAL A 588 25.83 16.73 7.06
C VAL A 588 26.43 18.12 6.82
N LEU A 589 25.93 19.11 7.56
CA LEU A 589 26.31 20.51 7.41
C LEU A 589 27.83 20.75 7.58
N PRO A 590 28.55 20.12 8.53
CA PRO A 590 30.01 20.32 8.67
C PRO A 590 30.84 19.72 7.54
N ALA A 591 30.24 18.92 6.64
CA ALA A 591 30.89 18.34 5.47
C ALA A 591 30.55 19.09 4.16
N LEU A 592 29.88 20.24 4.23
CA LEU A 592 29.65 21.15 3.10
C LEU A 592 30.84 22.12 2.97
N PRO A 593 31.19 22.55 1.74
CA PRO A 593 32.25 23.53 1.54
C PRO A 593 31.88 24.88 2.16
N ALA A 594 32.90 25.66 2.53
CA ALA A 594 32.72 27.04 2.93
C ALA A 594 32.14 27.86 1.76
N VAL A 595 31.39 28.91 2.11
CA VAL A 595 30.86 29.87 1.14
C VAL A 595 31.34 31.26 1.53
N ALA A 596 32.23 31.86 0.74
CA ALA A 596 32.73 33.20 0.96
C ALA A 596 31.67 34.26 0.63
N LEU A 597 31.70 35.36 1.37
CA LEU A 597 31.12 36.62 0.88
C LEU A 597 32.01 37.21 -0.21
N ARG A 598 31.40 37.99 -1.11
CA ARG A 598 32.12 38.71 -2.17
C ARG A 598 33.16 39.68 -1.63
N ASP A 599 34.03 40.15 -2.52
CA ASP A 599 35.06 41.15 -2.27
C ASP A 599 36.10 40.73 -1.21
N GLY A 600 36.32 39.41 -1.07
CA GLY A 600 37.25 38.84 -0.10
C GLY A 600 36.70 38.77 1.33
N GLY A 601 35.38 38.85 1.51
CA GLY A 601 34.72 38.76 2.80
C GLY A 601 34.79 37.36 3.45
N GLU A 602 34.54 37.31 4.75
CA GLU A 602 34.58 36.07 5.53
C GLU A 602 33.55 35.04 5.05
N ALA A 603 33.87 33.76 5.28
CA ALA A 603 32.96 32.66 5.00
C ALA A 603 31.73 32.68 5.91
N LEU A 604 30.59 32.20 5.38
CA LEU A 604 29.33 32.08 6.12
C LEU A 604 29.49 31.25 7.40
N SER A 605 28.93 31.74 8.51
CA SER A 605 28.91 30.99 9.78
C SER A 605 28.18 29.65 9.66
N ARG A 606 28.48 28.70 10.56
CA ARG A 606 27.73 27.43 10.66
C ARG A 606 26.22 27.65 10.87
N ASN A 607 25.83 28.78 11.48
CA ASN A 607 24.41 29.14 11.61
C ASN A 607 23.84 29.67 10.29
N ALA A 608 24.57 30.54 9.59
CA ALA A 608 24.16 31.06 8.28
C ALA A 608 23.99 29.93 7.25
N VAL A 609 24.92 28.97 7.20
CA VAL A 609 24.83 27.76 6.36
C VAL A 609 23.56 26.95 6.69
N ARG A 610 23.23 26.78 7.97
CA ARG A 610 21.98 26.11 8.39
C ARG A 610 20.73 26.85 7.92
N GLN A 611 20.71 28.18 8.04
CA GLN A 611 19.59 28.99 7.55
C GLN A 611 19.50 29.00 6.03
N LEU A 612 20.62 28.94 5.30
CA LEU A 612 20.64 28.77 3.85
C LEU A 612 20.01 27.43 3.44
N CYS A 613 20.33 26.33 4.13
CA CYS A 613 19.66 25.04 3.91
C CYS A 613 18.15 25.12 4.22
N ALA A 614 17.74 25.84 5.26
CA ALA A 614 16.31 26.03 5.60
C ALA A 614 15.58 26.89 4.54
N LEU A 615 16.24 27.93 4.02
CA LEU A 615 15.77 28.81 2.96
C LEU A 615 15.58 28.05 1.63
N LEU A 616 16.52 27.17 1.29
CA LEU A 616 16.41 26.25 0.17
C LEU A 616 15.29 25.21 0.39
N ALA A 617 15.09 24.73 1.62
CA ALA A 617 14.06 23.73 1.94
C ALA A 617 12.62 24.28 1.84
N VAL A 618 12.42 25.60 1.98
CA VAL A 618 11.12 26.26 1.71
C VAL A 618 10.96 26.76 0.27
N SER A 619 12.05 26.77 -0.51
CA SER A 619 12.06 27.21 -1.91
C SER A 619 11.62 26.11 -2.88
N LYS A 620 11.27 26.49 -4.11
CA LYS A 620 10.99 25.57 -5.23
C LYS A 620 11.75 26.01 -6.48
N VAL A 621 12.10 25.06 -7.35
CA VAL A 621 12.77 25.33 -8.64
C VAL A 621 12.05 26.40 -9.47
N ALA A 622 10.71 26.37 -9.55
CA ALA A 622 9.91 27.34 -10.29
C ALA A 622 9.40 28.54 -9.45
N ALA A 623 9.79 28.62 -8.17
CA ALA A 623 9.38 29.68 -7.24
C ALA A 623 10.43 29.79 -6.12
N ALA A 624 11.52 30.49 -6.42
CA ALA A 624 12.57 30.79 -5.45
C ALA A 624 12.03 31.69 -4.33
N HIS A 625 12.48 31.48 -3.10
CA HIS A 625 12.22 32.41 -2.01
C HIS A 625 13.04 33.70 -2.22
N ALA A 626 12.48 34.89 -1.96
CA ALA A 626 13.12 36.18 -2.27
C ALA A 626 14.57 36.29 -1.76
N GLY A 627 14.81 35.92 -0.49
CA GLY A 627 16.15 35.90 0.11
C GLY A 627 17.21 35.01 -0.58
N ILE A 628 16.85 34.15 -1.53
CA ILE A 628 17.83 33.43 -2.36
C ILE A 628 18.58 34.41 -3.28
N GLU A 629 17.89 35.39 -3.87
CA GLU A 629 18.53 36.40 -4.72
C GLU A 629 19.44 37.32 -3.89
N GLU A 630 19.05 37.65 -2.65
CA GLU A 630 19.91 38.36 -1.69
C GLU A 630 21.19 37.55 -1.38
N VAL A 631 21.10 36.23 -1.18
CA VAL A 631 22.26 35.37 -0.97
C VAL A 631 23.17 35.31 -2.21
N ARG A 632 22.60 35.21 -3.43
CA ARG A 632 23.35 35.21 -4.70
C ARG A 632 24.06 36.54 -4.98
N ALA A 633 23.50 37.65 -4.51
CA ALA A 633 24.12 38.97 -4.58
C ALA A 633 25.31 39.12 -3.61
N LEU A 634 25.23 38.51 -2.42
CA LEU A 634 26.21 38.68 -1.34
C LEU A 634 27.37 37.68 -1.34
N CYS A 635 27.16 36.45 -1.84
CA CYS A 635 28.16 35.37 -1.80
C CYS A 635 28.83 35.14 -3.15
N GLU A 636 30.00 34.50 -3.14
CA GLU A 636 30.71 34.17 -4.38
C GLU A 636 29.97 33.06 -5.18
N PRO A 637 29.73 33.24 -6.50
CA PRO A 637 28.96 32.28 -7.30
C PRO A 637 29.57 30.88 -7.35
N HIS A 638 30.89 30.79 -7.44
CA HIS A 638 31.60 29.51 -7.53
C HIS A 638 31.41 28.68 -6.25
N ASP A 639 31.50 29.33 -5.08
CA ASP A 639 31.29 28.69 -3.80
C ASP A 639 29.83 28.26 -3.61
N LEU A 640 28.87 29.07 -4.05
CA LEU A 640 27.45 28.71 -4.06
C LEU A 640 27.17 27.48 -4.94
N ALA A 641 27.82 27.37 -6.10
CA ALA A 641 27.71 26.22 -6.98
C ALA A 641 28.38 24.97 -6.40
N ALA A 642 29.58 25.11 -5.82
CA ALA A 642 30.28 24.04 -5.11
C ALA A 642 29.46 23.52 -3.91
N PHE A 643 28.84 24.43 -3.15
CA PHE A 643 27.92 24.13 -2.07
C PHE A 643 26.68 23.37 -2.56
N ALA A 644 26.03 23.85 -3.62
CA ALA A 644 24.87 23.18 -4.22
C ALA A 644 25.21 21.76 -4.71
N TRP A 645 26.39 21.61 -5.33
CA TRP A 645 26.90 20.31 -5.76
C TRP A 645 27.21 19.38 -4.58
N ALA A 646 27.80 19.88 -3.49
CA ALA A 646 28.06 19.09 -2.29
C ALA A 646 26.76 18.57 -1.65
N VAL A 647 25.73 19.41 -1.55
CA VAL A 647 24.38 19.00 -1.10
C VAL A 647 23.81 17.90 -2.01
N PHE A 648 24.00 18.01 -3.34
CA PHE A 648 23.59 16.99 -4.28
C PHE A 648 24.39 15.68 -4.17
N VAL A 649 25.70 15.75 -3.92
CA VAL A 649 26.55 14.57 -3.69
C VAL A 649 26.11 13.83 -2.43
N GLN A 650 25.82 14.52 -1.33
CA GLN A 650 25.29 13.87 -0.11
C GLN A 650 23.90 13.23 -0.35
N TRP A 651 23.00 13.89 -1.09
CA TRP A 651 21.71 13.30 -1.48
C TRP A 651 21.87 12.05 -2.36
N ARG A 652 22.86 12.04 -3.26
CA ARG A 652 23.24 10.87 -4.07
C ARG A 652 23.82 9.75 -3.22
N ALA A 653 24.70 10.07 -2.27
CA ALA A 653 25.31 9.10 -1.34
C ALA A 653 24.23 8.38 -0.52
N ALA A 654 23.19 9.09 -0.09
CA ALA A 654 22.01 8.55 0.59
C ALA A 654 21.02 7.77 -0.32
N HIS A 655 21.40 7.47 -1.57
CA HIS A 655 20.55 6.82 -2.58
C HIS A 655 19.27 7.59 -2.93
N TYR A 656 19.37 8.92 -3.05
CA TYR A 656 18.33 9.79 -3.61
C TYR A 656 16.97 9.71 -2.89
N PRO A 657 16.89 9.92 -1.57
CA PRO A 657 15.65 9.80 -0.80
C PRO A 657 14.55 10.72 -1.37
N PRO A 658 13.35 10.17 -1.71
CA PRO A 658 12.38 10.84 -2.58
C PRO A 658 11.53 11.92 -1.89
N LYS A 659 11.61 12.03 -0.55
CA LYS A 659 10.83 13.01 0.23
C LYS A 659 11.45 14.41 0.26
N SER A 660 12.67 14.58 -0.25
CA SER A 660 13.43 15.82 -0.15
C SER A 660 13.71 16.40 -1.54
N ALA A 661 13.16 17.58 -1.82
CA ALA A 661 13.48 18.37 -3.02
C ALA A 661 14.76 19.22 -2.85
N LEU A 662 15.31 19.31 -1.63
CA LEU A 662 16.39 20.23 -1.25
C LEU A 662 17.58 20.24 -2.22
N ALA A 663 18.11 19.06 -2.58
CA ALA A 663 19.27 18.96 -3.44
C ALA A 663 19.03 19.47 -4.88
N MET A 664 17.87 19.15 -5.47
CA MET A 664 17.52 19.65 -6.81
C MET A 664 17.22 21.15 -6.77
N THR A 665 16.64 21.65 -5.67
CA THR A 665 16.39 23.09 -5.45
C THR A 665 17.71 23.85 -5.28
N ALA A 666 18.67 23.30 -4.54
CA ALA A 666 20.01 23.87 -4.40
C ALA A 666 20.71 24.00 -5.77
N LEU A 667 20.73 22.93 -6.57
CA LEU A 667 21.30 22.99 -7.92
C LEU A 667 20.62 24.03 -8.82
N ALA A 668 19.28 24.09 -8.83
CA ALA A 668 18.54 25.02 -9.67
C ALA A 668 18.76 26.50 -9.32
N LEU A 669 18.94 26.80 -8.04
CA LEU A 669 18.93 28.17 -7.54
C LEU A 669 20.32 28.75 -7.24
N LEU A 670 21.31 27.88 -6.99
CA LEU A 670 22.67 28.28 -6.59
C LEU A 670 23.77 27.71 -7.50
N GLY A 671 23.44 26.81 -8.44
CA GLY A 671 24.41 26.23 -9.37
C GLY A 671 24.80 27.17 -10.52
N ASP A 672 25.87 26.79 -11.22
CA ASP A 672 26.39 27.42 -12.44
C ASP A 672 26.64 26.37 -13.54
N ASP A 673 27.43 26.68 -14.57
CA ASP A 673 27.77 25.72 -15.63
C ASP A 673 28.53 24.49 -15.12
N SER A 674 29.25 24.58 -13.99
CA SER A 674 30.01 23.45 -13.43
C SER A 674 29.13 22.28 -12.98
N VAL A 675 27.86 22.53 -12.63
CA VAL A 675 26.91 21.47 -12.25
C VAL A 675 26.11 20.91 -13.43
N ALA A 676 26.07 21.61 -14.56
CA ALA A 676 25.18 21.30 -15.68
C ALA A 676 25.54 19.98 -16.40
N SER A 677 26.81 19.81 -16.83
CA SER A 677 27.24 18.56 -17.48
C SER A 677 27.25 17.36 -16.52
N PRO A 678 27.82 17.46 -15.30
CA PRO A 678 27.81 16.35 -14.34
C PRO A 678 26.39 15.88 -13.93
N LEU A 679 25.41 16.79 -13.90
CA LEU A 679 24.00 16.43 -13.68
C LEU A 679 23.42 15.65 -14.87
N ALA A 680 23.65 16.14 -16.11
CA ALA A 680 23.14 15.53 -17.33
C ALA A 680 23.70 14.10 -17.56
N GLU A 681 24.95 13.86 -17.20
CA GLU A 681 25.61 12.54 -17.27
C GLU A 681 24.93 11.47 -16.40
N LEU A 682 24.21 11.85 -15.35
CA LEU A 682 23.49 10.93 -14.48
C LEU A 682 22.14 10.47 -15.08
N PHE A 683 21.57 11.22 -16.02
CA PHE A 683 20.23 10.94 -16.58
C PHE A 683 20.09 9.54 -17.22
N PRO A 684 21.07 8.99 -17.96
CA PRO A 684 20.98 7.61 -18.48
C PRO A 684 20.86 6.54 -17.39
N SER A 685 21.46 6.75 -16.21
CA SER A 685 21.32 5.84 -15.07
C SER A 685 19.92 5.94 -14.46
N TRP A 686 19.42 7.17 -14.30
CA TRP A 686 18.11 7.45 -13.72
C TRP A 686 16.96 7.02 -14.65
N ALA A 687 17.13 7.11 -15.97
CA ALA A 687 16.14 6.69 -16.96
C ALA A 687 15.74 5.19 -16.84
N LYS A 688 16.61 4.35 -16.26
CA LYS A 688 16.33 2.93 -15.99
C LYS A 688 15.51 2.66 -14.72
N GLY A 689 15.44 3.60 -13.77
CA GLY A 689 14.86 3.36 -12.43
C GLY A 689 13.94 4.44 -11.87
N SER A 690 14.07 5.70 -12.29
CA SER A 690 13.17 6.80 -11.91
C SER A 690 13.06 7.86 -13.01
N SER A 691 12.02 7.75 -13.83
CA SER A 691 11.71 8.75 -14.85
C SER A 691 11.33 10.11 -14.25
N GLY A 692 10.83 10.15 -13.01
CA GLY A 692 10.55 11.40 -12.29
C GLY A 692 11.82 12.21 -12.02
N ARG A 693 12.92 11.55 -11.61
CA ARG A 693 14.18 12.23 -11.31
C ARG A 693 14.82 12.88 -12.55
N VAL A 694 14.70 12.24 -13.71
CA VAL A 694 15.14 12.82 -15.00
C VAL A 694 14.34 14.09 -15.32
N ARG A 695 13.01 14.08 -15.13
CA ARG A 695 12.16 15.27 -15.35
C ARG A 695 12.59 16.43 -14.45
N THR A 696 12.73 16.19 -13.14
CA THR A 696 13.21 17.22 -12.21
C THR A 696 14.62 17.70 -12.55
N GLY A 697 15.50 16.83 -13.06
CA GLY A 697 16.82 17.25 -13.55
C GLY A 697 16.75 18.17 -14.78
N MET A 698 15.78 17.95 -15.66
CA MET A 698 15.54 18.85 -16.80
C MET A 698 14.92 20.18 -16.35
N ASP A 699 14.06 20.17 -15.33
CA ASP A 699 13.57 21.41 -14.69
C ASP A 699 14.72 22.21 -14.05
N VAL A 700 15.71 21.53 -13.43
CA VAL A 700 16.94 22.17 -12.90
C VAL A 700 17.77 22.82 -14.00
N LEU A 701 18.04 22.12 -15.11
CA LEU A 701 18.79 22.68 -16.24
C LEU A 701 18.08 23.90 -16.87
N ALA A 702 16.74 23.88 -16.91
CA ALA A 702 15.96 25.01 -17.41
C ALA A 702 15.99 26.22 -16.47
N ALA A 703 15.96 25.98 -15.15
CA ALA A 703 16.04 27.02 -14.13
C ALA A 703 17.42 27.67 -14.01
N LEU A 704 18.50 26.88 -14.17
CA LEU A 704 19.87 27.40 -14.31
C LEU A 704 19.96 28.38 -15.48
N GLY A 705 19.40 28.00 -16.64
CA GLY A 705 19.33 28.84 -17.84
C GLY A 705 20.69 29.23 -18.45
N THR A 706 21.80 28.77 -17.90
CA THR A 706 23.14 29.00 -18.42
C THR A 706 23.32 28.31 -19.78
N GLU A 707 24.30 28.74 -20.57
CA GLU A 707 24.46 28.21 -21.93
C GLU A 707 24.80 26.72 -21.95
N ASP A 708 25.63 26.21 -21.04
CA ASP A 708 25.91 24.77 -20.97
C ASP A 708 24.63 24.00 -20.57
N ALA A 709 23.86 24.50 -19.60
CA ALA A 709 22.63 23.85 -19.16
C ALA A 709 21.59 23.75 -20.28
N LEU A 710 21.42 24.82 -21.06
CA LEU A 710 20.56 24.85 -22.23
C LEU A 710 21.12 24.00 -23.39
N ARG A 711 22.45 23.95 -23.59
CA ARG A 711 23.09 23.03 -24.54
C ARG A 711 22.84 21.56 -24.18
N GLN A 712 22.86 21.20 -22.88
CA GLN A 712 22.50 19.84 -22.44
C GLN A 712 21.01 19.54 -22.68
N LEU A 713 20.09 20.48 -22.43
CA LEU A 713 18.67 20.33 -22.77
C LEU A 713 18.46 20.16 -24.28
N HIS A 714 19.10 20.97 -25.13
CA HIS A 714 19.02 20.85 -26.58
C HIS A 714 19.56 19.49 -27.07
N ARG A 715 20.66 19.00 -26.46
CA ARG A 715 21.17 17.65 -26.71
C ARG A 715 20.16 16.57 -26.35
N LEU A 716 19.41 16.72 -25.26
CA LEU A 716 18.37 15.78 -24.83
C LEU A 716 17.15 15.81 -25.77
N ALA A 717 16.66 17.00 -26.16
CA ALA A 717 15.59 17.18 -27.15
C ALA A 717 15.89 16.38 -28.43
N ARG A 718 17.13 16.45 -28.94
CA ARG A 718 17.52 15.75 -30.17
C ARG A 718 17.85 14.27 -29.99
N LYS A 719 18.56 13.88 -28.91
CA LYS A 719 19.21 12.56 -28.79
C LYS A 719 18.59 11.62 -27.75
N ALA A 720 17.61 12.05 -26.95
CA ALA A 720 16.98 11.16 -25.98
C ALA A 720 16.16 10.03 -26.65
N LYS A 721 16.39 8.78 -26.22
CA LYS A 721 15.72 7.59 -26.79
C LYS A 721 14.20 7.61 -26.58
N THR A 722 13.74 8.13 -25.46
CA THR A 722 12.32 8.18 -25.10
C THR A 722 11.64 9.41 -25.69
N ARG A 723 10.58 9.24 -26.51
CA ARG A 723 9.81 10.35 -27.09
C ARG A 723 9.34 11.38 -26.04
N GLY A 724 8.90 10.91 -24.87
CA GLY A 724 8.46 11.78 -23.78
C GLY A 724 9.57 12.63 -23.14
N PHE A 725 10.83 12.18 -23.16
CA PHE A 725 11.96 13.01 -22.70
C PHE A 725 12.39 14.02 -23.76
N ARG A 726 12.29 13.70 -25.05
CA ARG A 726 12.52 14.68 -26.14
C ARG A 726 11.53 15.83 -26.05
N ARG A 727 10.23 15.49 -26.03
CA ARG A 727 9.14 16.47 -25.90
C ARG A 727 9.28 17.36 -24.67
N LEU A 728 9.61 16.82 -23.50
CA LEU A 728 9.78 17.64 -22.31
C LEU A 728 11.01 18.58 -22.40
N ALA A 729 12.07 18.16 -23.11
CA ALA A 729 13.23 19.03 -23.32
C ALA A 729 12.89 20.18 -24.28
N GLU A 730 12.13 19.89 -25.34
CA GLU A 730 11.58 20.88 -26.27
C GLU A 730 10.68 21.88 -25.52
N GLU A 731 9.69 21.40 -24.75
CA GLU A 731 8.80 22.24 -23.93
C GLU A 731 9.57 23.17 -22.97
N ARG A 732 10.65 22.69 -22.34
CA ARG A 732 11.49 23.51 -21.44
C ARG A 732 12.36 24.54 -22.16
N LEU A 733 12.85 24.23 -23.36
CA LEU A 733 13.58 25.20 -24.18
C LEU A 733 12.63 26.30 -24.68
N ASP A 734 11.40 25.94 -25.06
CA ASP A 734 10.36 26.89 -25.45
C ASP A 734 9.95 27.82 -24.29
N ASP A 735 9.83 27.27 -23.07
CA ASP A 735 9.55 28.05 -21.86
C ASP A 735 10.68 29.06 -21.57
N VAL A 736 11.95 28.66 -21.68
CA VAL A 736 13.11 29.55 -21.49
C VAL A 736 13.22 30.58 -22.62
N ALA A 737 12.99 30.18 -23.88
CA ALA A 737 12.99 31.09 -25.02
C ALA A 737 11.94 32.21 -24.83
N ARG A 738 10.71 31.83 -24.47
CA ARG A 738 9.61 32.74 -24.17
C ARG A 738 9.93 33.69 -23.01
N ALA A 739 10.53 33.19 -21.93
CA ALA A 739 10.96 34.02 -20.81
C ALA A 739 12.08 35.03 -21.18
N ARG A 740 12.85 34.76 -22.23
CA ARG A 740 13.90 35.65 -22.77
C ARG A 740 13.43 36.52 -23.93
N GLY A 741 12.17 36.43 -24.35
CA GLY A 741 11.65 37.13 -25.54
C GLY A 741 12.25 36.63 -26.86
N LEU A 742 12.77 35.40 -26.90
CA LEU A 742 13.37 34.78 -28.08
C LEU A 742 12.42 33.73 -28.70
N GLY A 743 12.52 33.54 -30.01
CA GLY A 743 11.94 32.38 -30.68
C GLY A 743 12.72 31.08 -30.38
N PRO A 744 12.09 29.89 -30.43
CA PRO A 744 12.78 28.61 -30.19
C PRO A 744 13.98 28.37 -31.11
N GLU A 745 13.86 28.72 -32.40
CA GLU A 745 14.96 28.60 -33.37
C GLU A 745 16.10 29.60 -33.06
N GLN A 746 15.78 30.84 -32.69
CA GLN A 746 16.77 31.84 -32.27
C GLN A 746 17.53 31.43 -31.01
N LEU A 747 16.87 30.72 -30.09
CA LEU A 747 17.55 30.13 -28.93
C LEU A 747 18.43 28.95 -29.38
N ALA A 748 17.95 28.07 -30.26
CA ALA A 748 18.72 26.93 -30.76
C ALA A 748 19.99 27.35 -31.51
N ASP A 749 19.93 28.38 -32.34
CA ASP A 749 21.09 28.92 -33.08
C ASP A 749 22.16 29.49 -32.13
N ARG A 750 21.75 30.15 -31.03
CA ARG A 750 22.66 30.64 -29.98
C ARG A 750 23.27 29.53 -29.12
N LEU A 751 22.71 28.31 -29.14
CA LEU A 751 23.24 27.16 -28.42
C LEU A 751 24.20 26.31 -29.28
N VAL A 752 24.52 26.75 -30.50
CA VAL A 752 25.60 26.19 -31.30
C VAL A 752 26.94 26.69 -30.71
N PRO A 753 27.88 25.81 -30.32
CA PRO A 753 29.18 26.25 -29.81
C PRO A 753 29.96 27.06 -30.86
N ASP A 754 30.51 28.20 -30.44
CA ASP A 754 31.39 29.08 -31.22
C ASP A 754 32.74 28.44 -31.60
N LEU A 755 33.11 27.34 -30.93
CA LEU A 755 34.42 26.66 -31.03
C LEU A 755 35.60 27.59 -30.69
N GLY A 756 35.39 28.60 -29.84
CA GLY A 756 36.39 29.58 -29.45
C GLY A 756 36.65 30.68 -30.49
N LEU A 757 35.67 30.95 -31.36
CA LEU A 757 35.69 32.04 -32.33
C LEU A 757 34.94 33.27 -31.78
N ASP A 758 35.57 34.44 -31.83
CA ASP A 758 34.93 35.71 -31.51
C ASP A 758 33.97 36.19 -32.62
N ALA A 759 33.36 37.36 -32.42
CA ALA A 759 32.39 37.94 -33.36
C ALA A 759 32.97 38.26 -34.75
N ASP A 760 34.29 38.34 -34.90
CA ASP A 760 35.01 38.53 -36.17
C ASP A 760 35.53 37.19 -36.75
N ALA A 761 35.11 36.06 -36.18
CA ALA A 761 35.61 34.70 -36.45
C ALA A 761 37.13 34.52 -36.23
N ARG A 762 37.68 35.18 -35.19
CA ARG A 762 39.07 35.01 -34.75
C ARG A 762 39.14 34.25 -33.44
N THR A 763 40.27 33.59 -33.19
CA THR A 763 40.56 32.93 -31.92
C THR A 763 41.90 33.40 -31.37
N THR A 764 41.98 33.69 -30.07
CA THR A 764 43.21 34.12 -29.42
C THR A 764 43.84 32.93 -28.70
N LEU A 765 44.75 32.24 -29.40
CA LEU A 765 45.53 31.14 -28.84
C LEU A 765 46.78 31.69 -28.14
N ASP A 766 46.79 31.66 -26.81
CA ASP A 766 47.98 32.01 -26.02
C ASP A 766 49.03 30.89 -26.07
N TYR A 767 49.97 31.04 -27.00
CA TYR A 767 51.18 30.22 -27.06
C TYR A 767 52.25 30.86 -26.17
N GLY A 768 52.29 30.45 -24.90
CA GLY A 768 53.19 30.98 -23.88
C GLY A 768 54.67 31.02 -24.27
N ARG A 769 55.40 32.01 -23.75
CA ARG A 769 56.82 32.26 -24.04
C ARG A 769 57.69 31.06 -23.63
N GLY A 770 58.46 30.52 -24.57
CA GLY A 770 59.26 29.31 -24.36
C GLY A 770 60.72 29.53 -23.96
N THR A 771 61.38 28.42 -23.66
CA THR A 771 62.84 28.23 -23.71
C THR A 771 63.14 26.86 -24.33
N SER A 772 63.85 26.84 -25.46
CA SER A 772 64.36 25.65 -26.16
C SER A 772 65.86 25.45 -25.81
N PRO A 773 66.55 24.34 -26.19
CA PRO A 773 67.00 24.21 -27.60
C PRO A 773 67.20 22.78 -28.19
N SER A 774 67.03 22.69 -29.53
CA SER A 774 67.68 21.75 -30.48
C SER A 774 67.29 20.25 -30.45
N ALA A 775 67.35 19.47 -31.54
CA ALA A 775 67.87 19.69 -32.91
C ALA A 775 67.06 18.91 -33.99
N SER A 776 67.44 19.02 -35.27
CA SER A 776 66.63 18.63 -36.45
C SER A 776 67.51 18.10 -37.63
N THR A 777 67.02 17.61 -38.80
CA THR A 777 65.66 17.71 -39.37
C THR A 777 65.04 16.38 -39.90
N PRO A 778 65.14 15.89 -41.17
CA PRO A 778 63.94 15.25 -41.78
C PRO A 778 64.10 13.98 -42.65
N SER A 779 62.96 13.33 -42.97
CA SER A 779 62.69 12.83 -44.34
C SER A 779 61.18 12.60 -44.58
N SER A 780 60.78 12.61 -45.85
CA SER A 780 59.40 12.59 -46.39
C SER A 780 59.47 12.02 -47.83
N PRO A 781 58.37 11.84 -48.61
CA PRO A 781 56.94 11.82 -48.29
C PRO A 781 56.14 10.67 -48.99
N ARG A 782 54.80 10.64 -48.78
CA ARG A 782 53.65 10.27 -49.70
C ARG A 782 53.90 9.28 -50.87
N THR A 783 53.01 8.30 -51.11
CA THR A 783 51.71 8.54 -51.82
C THR A 783 50.64 7.44 -51.63
N SER A 784 49.37 7.85 -51.81
CA SER A 784 48.21 7.05 -52.26
C SER A 784 47.68 7.74 -53.56
N PRO A 785 46.77 7.20 -54.41
CA PRO A 785 45.52 6.48 -54.08
C PRO A 785 45.27 5.22 -54.97
N THR A 786 44.12 4.53 -54.97
CA THR A 786 42.86 4.85 -55.70
C THR A 786 41.75 3.85 -55.33
N SER A 787 40.47 4.24 -55.45
CA SER A 787 39.29 3.43 -55.07
C SER A 787 38.43 2.98 -56.26
N THR A 788 37.74 1.83 -56.16
CA THR A 788 36.36 1.68 -56.70
C THR A 788 35.54 0.50 -56.12
N ALA A 789 34.29 0.82 -55.73
CA ALA A 789 33.03 0.05 -55.89
C ALA A 789 32.81 -1.40 -55.34
N ARG A 790 32.13 -1.46 -54.18
CA ARG A 790 30.73 -1.95 -54.00
C ARG A 790 30.30 -3.40 -54.39
N ARG A 791 29.98 -4.24 -53.39
CA ARG A 791 28.78 -5.14 -53.34
C ARG A 791 28.54 -5.74 -51.93
N SER A 792 27.27 -5.97 -51.56
CA SER A 792 26.82 -6.64 -50.31
C SER A 792 26.66 -8.17 -50.51
N PRO A 793 26.68 -9.01 -49.44
CA PRO A 793 25.51 -9.28 -48.56
C PRO A 793 25.93 -9.28 -47.05
N GLY A 794 25.20 -9.77 -46.03
CA GLY A 794 23.88 -10.43 -45.89
C GLY A 794 23.54 -10.74 -44.40
N CYS A 795 22.43 -11.46 -44.12
CA CYS A 795 22.08 -12.00 -42.78
C CYS A 795 22.22 -13.54 -42.72
N PRO A 796 22.57 -14.14 -41.56
CA PRO A 796 22.37 -15.57 -41.29
C PRO A 796 21.01 -15.86 -40.64
N ALA A 797 20.47 -17.07 -40.88
CA ALA A 797 19.11 -17.46 -40.49
C ALA A 797 19.05 -18.59 -39.42
N ARG A 798 17.85 -18.79 -38.87
CA ARG A 798 17.47 -19.83 -37.88
C ARG A 798 17.57 -21.28 -38.40
N ARG A 799 17.74 -22.24 -37.47
CA ARG A 799 17.21 -23.64 -37.48
C ARG A 799 17.64 -24.35 -36.16
N PRO A 800 17.06 -25.52 -35.78
CA PRO A 800 15.65 -25.92 -35.69
C PRO A 800 15.29 -26.49 -34.27
N PRO A 801 14.03 -26.91 -33.97
CA PRO A 801 13.68 -27.53 -32.68
C PRO A 801 13.91 -29.07 -32.66
N THR A 802 14.09 -29.64 -31.46
CA THR A 802 14.30 -31.09 -31.22
C THR A 802 13.33 -31.68 -30.20
N THR A 803 12.75 -32.84 -30.55
CA THR A 803 12.06 -33.91 -29.75
C THR A 803 11.09 -34.66 -30.69
N PRO A 804 10.55 -35.87 -30.39
CA PRO A 804 10.79 -36.76 -29.23
C PRO A 804 11.12 -38.23 -29.62
N SER A 805 11.66 -39.02 -28.68
CA SER A 805 11.44 -40.48 -28.64
C SER A 805 11.70 -41.06 -27.24
N TRP A 806 11.04 -42.21 -26.97
CA TRP A 806 11.25 -43.25 -25.93
C TRP A 806 9.93 -43.72 -25.28
N ARG A 807 9.27 -44.67 -25.96
CA ARG A 807 8.53 -45.78 -25.34
C ARG A 807 9.53 -46.96 -25.24
N ARG A 808 9.42 -48.02 -24.44
CA ARG A 808 8.44 -48.60 -23.47
C ARG A 808 9.27 -49.58 -22.56
N PRO A 809 8.75 -50.23 -21.48
CA PRO A 809 7.64 -51.19 -21.53
C PRO A 809 6.64 -51.10 -20.36
N PRO A 810 5.49 -51.80 -20.44
CA PRO A 810 4.58 -51.98 -19.31
C PRO A 810 4.92 -53.26 -18.52
N SER A 811 4.82 -53.21 -17.19
CA SER A 811 4.63 -54.41 -16.36
C SER A 811 3.16 -54.53 -15.95
N SER A 812 2.62 -55.73 -16.11
CA SER A 812 1.23 -56.09 -15.81
C SER A 812 1.17 -57.03 -14.61
N GLY A 813 0.23 -56.79 -13.69
CA GLY A 813 -0.10 -57.69 -12.58
C GLY A 813 -0.35 -56.92 -11.27
N THR A 814 -1.36 -57.23 -10.46
CA THR A 814 -2.47 -58.20 -10.62
C THR A 814 -3.65 -57.69 -9.76
N ARG A 815 -4.89 -58.07 -10.08
CA ARG A 815 -6.04 -57.81 -9.20
C ARG A 815 -5.95 -58.62 -7.90
N ARG A 816 -6.30 -57.99 -6.77
CA ARG A 816 -7.36 -58.45 -5.86
C ARG A 816 -7.98 -57.25 -5.17
#